data_AF-A0A1Q8QV77-F1
#
_entry.id   AF-A0A1Q8QV77-F1
#
_cell.length_a   1.000
_cell.length_b   1.000
_cell.length_c   1.000
_cell.angle_alpha   90.00
_cell.angle_beta   90.00
_cell.angle_gamma   90.00
#
_symmetry.space_group_name_H-M   'P 1'
#
loop_
_entity.id
_entity.type
_entity.pdbx_description
1 polymer ?
#
loop_
_entity_poly.entity_id
_entity_poly.type
_entity_poly.pdbx_seq_one_letter_code
_entity_poly.pdbx_strand_id
1 'polypeptide(L)'
;MVRRLLLCLVLILLAHPLAAGAEKIRKNVLFFNSYQNGYQWSDEILAGVREAFATSDYNVDLQIEYMDSKKYADPILRGMLHDYYKLKYRNTRFEVILASDNYAFNFLREYHDELFPGTPVVFCGVNDFKASWLDGHPNFTGVLENPDIRATLELALRFHPDRNRLLIFGDSSVTGVAIGNQLRAVESDFAGRLHFEYEDNLTLSGILDRVRDLPDDVMIFLIPFYKDTEKDVYSVNEVLAAIRANSDVPIYSAWQFMLGHGIAGGRLHSGIEEGRIAAAMADKLLHGVPLSELPIVTNTDDTYIFDFREMLRLGITTDKLPTGFSLINEPYPFYHINIAVFWTIIISLLILCYVMVLLVTNILRRRSVEEKIKDQVSFLETLVNTIPIPIYYKDESGRYRGCNPAFRAWCGSGEEAVSIRDCEVVADSPLSRSLDHEDAGLLRQPGVRVGETDILAADGMPHSVILHRAVYENAKGEIAGLVGVLYDVSELKGAAEKLRQAEEKYRGIFENSALGIFRMTPDGQAVDVNPAMLAMLGVDDLDILLRRRGDMMDVLFSGRDRFALLLESAVDDQATIKFETRFVRPDTRQVTANINMRLIANRDGYLAYVEGVVEDVTMRHEAERALRESQEMLRLVLDNIPQLVSWKDKALRYLGANRAFTEFFGFTDLDALMGRDDTALPLRPEDVDAVRATDIDVMRNNRPVAGELAARNVRGADVLLEIKKVPLHDDRGAVVGILSTADDVTQKVSLERQLLQSQKMEAIGTLAGGIAHDFNNILTSIINSAELALMDLPPGDAMEDDLRRVLKAGERGSRLVKQILSFTRPSQAGFAPINVADVISEVAGLLKASIPRHIKVIVDMPATPVTCRADPTQLHQIVMNLCTNAFQAMRESGGELTLSLTEDELDETQAGQVGTRAGRYARLSVVDTGPGIAGDILDKIFDPFFSTKQKGEGTGLGLAVVRGIVKSHRGGIRVASLPGERTGFDIYLPLLATADAPPVQPRPAPNRGRDRILFVEDDEDQLLTIPRVLAQLGHEVTAHGNALEALAALHAAPDAFDVCITDFDMPDVNGLELARRAAEMAPNLPVILVSGRMGDIEDKKLAGNIKKVVLKPYNQAIISAAIREVLDAKPQTIAA
;
A
#
# COMPACT_ATOMS: atom_id res chain seq x y z
N MET A 1 -35.79 -11.34 -16.34
CA MET A 1 -34.67 -10.95 -15.44
C MET A 1 -34.42 -9.44 -15.47
N VAL A 2 -34.05 -8.86 -16.62
CA VAL A 2 -33.77 -7.42 -16.83
C VAL A 2 -34.76 -6.46 -16.13
N ARG A 3 -36.08 -6.70 -16.26
CA ARG A 3 -37.13 -5.83 -15.67
C ARG A 3 -37.12 -5.77 -14.13
N ARG A 4 -36.56 -6.77 -13.42
CA ARG A 4 -36.34 -6.73 -11.97
C ARG A 4 -35.03 -6.01 -11.62
N LEU A 5 -34.00 -6.17 -12.45
CA LEU A 5 -32.73 -5.45 -12.30
C LEU A 5 -32.93 -3.92 -12.41
N LEU A 6 -33.73 -3.49 -13.39
CA LEU A 6 -34.07 -2.08 -13.60
C LEU A 6 -34.85 -1.49 -12.40
N LEU A 7 -35.76 -2.27 -11.80
CA LEU A 7 -36.53 -1.84 -10.64
C LEU A 7 -35.65 -1.66 -9.40
N CYS A 8 -34.67 -2.56 -9.18
CA CYS A 8 -33.68 -2.40 -8.13
C CYS A 8 -32.77 -1.18 -8.37
N LEU A 9 -32.36 -0.92 -9.62
CA LEU A 9 -31.55 0.26 -9.95
C LEU A 9 -32.29 1.57 -9.66
N VAL A 10 -33.58 1.64 -10.00
CA VAL A 10 -34.45 2.79 -9.71
C VAL A 10 -34.66 2.97 -8.20
N LEU A 11 -34.82 1.88 -7.44
CA LEU A 11 -34.92 1.94 -5.98
C LEU A 11 -33.63 2.40 -5.29
N ILE A 12 -32.46 2.06 -5.85
CA ILE A 12 -31.16 2.54 -5.36
C ILE A 12 -30.96 4.03 -5.69
N LEU A 13 -31.34 4.46 -6.90
CA LEU A 13 -31.29 5.88 -7.29
C LEU A 13 -32.28 6.77 -6.50
N LEU A 14 -33.39 6.21 -6.03
CA LEU A 14 -34.36 6.89 -5.14
C LEU A 14 -33.96 6.85 -3.65
N ALA A 15 -32.89 6.15 -3.28
CA ALA A 15 -32.42 6.03 -1.89
C ALA A 15 -31.36 7.08 -1.49
N HIS A 16 -30.91 7.92 -2.42
CA HIS A 16 -30.12 9.11 -2.07
C HIS A 16 -31.04 10.22 -1.56
N PRO A 17 -30.83 10.75 -0.34
CA PRO A 17 -31.54 11.93 0.10
C PRO A 17 -31.10 13.12 -0.74
N LEU A 18 -32.06 13.69 -1.49
CA LEU A 18 -31.96 15.06 -2.01
C LEU A 18 -32.05 16.04 -0.85
N ALA A 19 -30.99 16.08 -0.03
CA ALA A 19 -30.74 17.17 0.90
C ALA A 19 -30.30 18.39 0.08
N ALA A 20 -31.27 19.05 -0.55
CA ALA A 20 -31.12 20.46 -0.91
C ALA A 20 -31.04 21.23 0.41
N GLY A 21 -29.83 21.33 0.96
CA GLY A 21 -29.56 22.13 2.14
C GLY A 21 -29.93 23.57 1.82
N ALA A 22 -30.92 24.10 2.53
CA ALA A 22 -31.11 25.54 2.55
C ALA A 22 -29.81 26.18 3.05
N GLU A 23 -29.34 27.20 2.34
CA GLU A 23 -28.10 27.88 2.69
C GLU A 23 -28.21 28.43 4.11
N LYS A 24 -27.32 27.95 5.00
CA LYS A 24 -27.38 28.30 6.43
C LYS A 24 -27.15 29.80 6.59
N ILE A 25 -28.00 30.46 7.37
CA ILE A 25 -27.92 31.91 7.59
C ILE A 25 -26.55 32.26 8.21
N ARG A 26 -25.83 33.21 7.60
CA ARG A 26 -24.52 33.66 8.09
C ARG A 26 -24.64 34.39 9.43
N LYS A 27 -23.71 34.10 10.33
CA LYS A 27 -23.57 34.71 11.66
C LYS A 27 -22.11 35.05 11.93
N ASN A 28 -21.83 36.26 12.38
CA ASN A 28 -20.46 36.72 12.63
C ASN A 28 -20.13 36.57 14.12
N VAL A 29 -19.11 35.78 14.44
CA VAL A 29 -18.65 35.56 15.81
C VAL A 29 -17.17 35.94 15.91
N LEU A 30 -16.80 36.70 16.95
CA LEU A 30 -15.43 37.14 17.17
C LEU A 30 -14.82 36.38 18.36
N PHE A 31 -13.63 35.80 18.21
CA PHE A 31 -12.88 35.12 19.25
C PHE A 31 -11.61 35.89 19.59
N PHE A 32 -11.55 36.49 20.79
CA PHE A 32 -10.35 37.11 21.33
C PHE A 32 -9.47 36.06 22.01
N ASN A 33 -8.29 35.84 21.44
CA ASN A 33 -7.25 34.98 22.00
C ASN A 33 -6.09 35.82 22.54
N SER A 34 -5.78 35.71 23.84
CA SER A 34 -4.66 36.47 24.43
C SER A 34 -3.28 35.84 24.22
N TYR A 35 -3.26 34.58 23.79
CA TYR A 35 -2.05 33.85 23.43
C TYR A 35 -1.68 34.11 21.97
N GLN A 36 -0.46 33.74 21.60
CA GLN A 36 -0.08 33.57 20.19
C GLN A 36 -0.60 32.26 19.60
N ASN A 37 -0.81 32.24 18.29
CA ASN A 37 -1.12 31.03 17.52
C ASN A 37 -0.03 29.96 17.72
N GLY A 38 -0.42 28.71 17.98
CA GLY A 38 0.50 27.61 18.28
C GLY A 38 0.73 27.36 19.78
N TYR A 39 0.00 28.03 20.68
CA TYR A 39 0.01 27.69 22.10
C TYR A 39 -1.12 26.69 22.42
N GLN A 40 -0.72 25.45 22.70
CA GLN A 40 -1.59 24.26 22.76
C GLN A 40 -2.89 24.45 23.55
N TRP A 41 -2.85 25.05 24.76
CA TRP A 41 -4.06 25.30 25.55
C TRP A 41 -5.11 26.14 24.79
N SER A 42 -4.66 27.23 24.16
CA SER A 42 -5.55 28.13 23.41
C SER A 42 -5.99 27.54 22.07
N ASP A 43 -5.15 26.70 21.47
CA ASP A 43 -5.46 25.98 20.23
C ASP A 43 -6.48 24.86 20.51
N GLU A 44 -6.40 24.18 21.66
CA GLU A 44 -7.39 23.20 22.13
C GLU A 44 -8.76 23.86 22.36
N ILE A 45 -8.82 25.00 23.06
CA ILE A 45 -10.05 25.79 23.21
C ILE A 45 -10.62 26.18 21.84
N LEU A 46 -9.79 26.73 20.95
CA LEU A 46 -10.23 27.13 19.60
C LEU A 46 -10.68 25.93 18.75
N ALA A 47 -10.08 24.76 18.91
CA ALA A 47 -10.51 23.53 18.25
C ALA A 47 -11.91 23.10 18.73
N GLY A 48 -12.15 23.10 20.04
CA GLY A 48 -13.48 22.81 20.62
C GLY A 48 -14.56 23.81 20.15
N VAL A 49 -14.20 25.10 20.08
CA VAL A 49 -15.09 26.15 19.54
C VAL A 49 -15.44 25.89 18.07
N ARG A 50 -14.44 25.56 17.24
CA ARG A 50 -14.63 25.25 15.81
C ARG A 50 -15.45 23.98 15.59
N GLU A 51 -15.21 22.92 16.37
CA GLU A 51 -15.96 21.67 16.29
C GLU A 51 -17.45 21.88 16.60
N ALA A 52 -17.75 22.60 17.68
CA ALA A 52 -19.12 22.95 18.04
C ALA A 52 -19.81 23.76 16.93
N PHE A 53 -19.20 24.85 16.45
CA PHE A 53 -19.81 25.66 15.38
C PHE A 53 -19.93 24.94 14.04
N ALA A 54 -19.07 23.98 13.70
CA ALA A 54 -19.25 23.14 12.50
C ALA A 54 -20.55 22.33 12.52
N THR A 55 -21.10 22.05 13.72
CA THR A 55 -22.39 21.38 13.91
C THR A 55 -23.59 22.32 14.07
N SER A 56 -23.38 23.63 14.18
CA SER A 56 -24.46 24.65 14.30
C SER A 56 -25.39 24.65 13.09
N ASP A 57 -26.66 25.00 13.28
CA ASP A 57 -27.62 25.24 12.19
C ASP A 57 -27.32 26.54 11.40
N TYR A 58 -26.44 27.41 11.91
CA TYR A 58 -25.97 28.63 11.23
C TYR A 58 -24.67 28.43 10.45
N ASN A 59 -24.39 29.32 9.49
CA ASN A 59 -23.08 29.44 8.86
C ASN A 59 -22.25 30.44 9.69
N VAL A 60 -21.54 29.93 10.70
CA VAL A 60 -20.79 30.77 11.64
C VAL A 60 -19.45 31.19 11.03
N ASP A 61 -19.35 32.46 10.70
CA ASP A 61 -18.12 33.14 10.32
C ASP A 61 -17.35 33.52 11.60
N LEU A 62 -16.43 32.63 11.99
CA LEU A 62 -15.63 32.76 13.22
C LEU A 62 -14.34 33.54 12.94
N GLN A 63 -14.37 34.85 13.18
CA GLN A 63 -13.17 35.69 13.17
C GLN A 63 -12.36 35.47 14.45
N ILE A 64 -11.03 35.35 14.31
CA ILE A 64 -10.11 35.08 15.43
C ILE A 64 -9.07 36.19 15.51
N GLU A 65 -8.91 36.79 16.69
CA GLU A 65 -7.89 37.81 16.96
C GLU A 65 -6.92 37.33 18.01
N TYR A 66 -5.69 37.05 17.58
CA TYR A 66 -4.56 36.82 18.48
C TYR A 66 -4.02 38.18 18.94
N MET A 67 -4.15 38.47 20.24
CA MET A 67 -3.73 39.72 20.87
C MET A 67 -2.26 39.69 21.29
N ASP A 68 -1.64 38.50 21.37
CA ASP A 68 -0.30 38.21 21.92
C ASP A 68 -0.01 38.85 23.30
N SER A 69 -1.03 39.30 24.02
CA SER A 69 -0.89 40.11 25.24
C SER A 69 -0.35 39.35 26.45
N LYS A 70 -0.36 38.00 26.41
CA LYS A 70 0.36 37.14 27.36
C LYS A 70 1.86 37.07 27.07
N LYS A 71 2.27 37.18 25.81
CA LYS A 71 3.68 37.15 25.37
C LYS A 71 4.33 38.52 25.49
N TYR A 72 3.58 39.59 25.24
CA TYR A 72 4.04 40.97 25.30
C TYR A 72 3.25 41.76 26.35
N ALA A 73 3.69 41.69 27.61
CA ALA A 73 3.00 42.27 28.76
C ALA A 73 3.11 43.82 28.88
N ASP A 74 3.34 44.53 27.79
CA ASP A 74 3.51 45.99 27.77
C ASP A 74 2.13 46.70 27.91
N PRO A 75 1.92 47.58 28.93
CA PRO A 75 0.70 48.37 29.04
C PRO A 75 0.39 49.24 27.80
N ILE A 76 1.40 49.68 27.06
CA ILE A 76 1.24 50.45 25.82
C ILE A 76 0.55 49.61 24.75
N LEU A 77 0.91 48.32 24.63
CA LEU A 77 0.31 47.41 23.65
C LEU A 77 -1.20 47.30 23.86
N ARG A 78 -1.69 47.27 25.11
CA ARG A 78 -3.13 47.19 25.39
C ARG A 78 -3.89 48.41 24.85
N GLY A 79 -3.36 49.62 25.04
CA GLY A 79 -3.94 50.84 24.48
C GLY A 79 -3.91 50.87 22.95
N MET A 80 -2.80 50.42 22.35
CA MET A 80 -2.69 50.30 20.89
C MET A 80 -3.67 49.27 20.30
N LEU A 81 -3.89 48.14 20.98
CA LEU A 81 -4.88 47.13 20.58
C LEU A 81 -6.30 47.70 20.65
N HIS A 82 -6.64 48.45 21.72
CA HIS A 82 -7.92 49.17 21.80
C HIS A 82 -8.14 50.09 20.60
N ASP A 83 -7.20 51.00 20.32
CA ASP A 83 -7.35 51.98 19.24
C ASP A 83 -7.38 51.30 17.86
N TYR A 84 -6.60 50.24 17.67
CA TYR A 84 -6.60 49.41 16.47
C TYR A 84 -7.94 48.68 16.26
N TYR A 85 -8.47 48.01 17.29
CA TYR A 85 -9.76 47.30 17.20
C TYR A 85 -10.93 48.27 17.01
N LYS A 86 -10.89 49.44 17.64
CA LYS A 86 -11.87 50.52 17.45
C LYS A 86 -11.91 51.03 16.01
N LEU A 87 -10.76 51.06 15.34
CA LEU A 87 -10.68 51.39 13.91
C LEU A 87 -11.12 50.21 13.02
N LYS A 88 -10.59 49.00 13.29
CA LYS A 88 -10.81 47.77 12.51
C LYS A 88 -12.27 47.34 12.48
N TYR A 89 -12.96 47.40 13.61
CA TYR A 89 -14.33 46.89 13.76
C TYR A 89 -15.41 47.96 13.70
N ARG A 90 -15.06 49.22 13.41
CA ARG A 90 -16.00 50.35 13.35
C ARG A 90 -17.25 50.08 12.50
N ASN A 91 -17.10 49.29 11.43
CA ASN A 91 -18.17 48.97 10.48
C ASN A 91 -18.61 47.50 10.54
N THR A 92 -18.09 46.71 11.49
CA THR A 92 -18.39 45.28 11.64
C THR A 92 -19.36 45.08 12.80
N ARG A 93 -20.33 44.17 12.65
CA ARG A 93 -21.19 43.72 13.75
C ARG A 93 -20.99 42.23 13.97
N PHE A 94 -20.86 41.87 15.23
CA PHE A 94 -20.77 40.50 15.72
C PHE A 94 -22.00 40.20 16.57
N GLU A 95 -22.59 39.03 16.36
CA GLU A 95 -23.71 38.55 17.16
C GLU A 95 -23.29 38.00 18.53
N VAL A 96 -22.08 37.44 18.64
CA VAL A 96 -21.48 36.98 19.90
C VAL A 96 -19.97 37.21 19.87
N ILE A 97 -19.38 37.54 21.02
CA ILE A 97 -17.94 37.59 21.23
C ILE A 97 -17.53 36.48 22.20
N LEU A 98 -16.44 35.78 21.89
CA LEU A 98 -15.80 34.78 22.73
C LEU A 98 -14.48 35.33 23.30
N ALA A 99 -14.18 35.01 24.56
CA ALA A 99 -12.94 35.42 25.22
C ALA A 99 -12.19 34.17 25.73
N SER A 100 -10.92 33.98 25.33
CA SER A 100 -10.18 32.74 25.58
C SER A 100 -9.62 32.58 27.00
N ASP A 101 -9.47 33.67 27.76
CA ASP A 101 -8.78 33.64 29.04
C ASP A 101 -9.01 34.90 29.92
N ASN A 102 -8.37 34.92 31.09
CA ASN A 102 -8.30 36.10 31.97
C ASN A 102 -7.85 37.41 31.27
N TYR A 103 -6.90 37.40 30.33
CA TYR A 103 -6.45 38.63 29.66
C TYR A 103 -7.50 39.17 28.68
N ALA A 104 -8.13 38.29 27.90
CA ALA A 104 -9.15 38.65 26.93
C ALA A 104 -10.43 39.10 27.65
N PHE A 105 -10.81 38.38 28.71
CA PHE A 105 -11.90 38.75 29.61
C PHE A 105 -11.69 40.13 30.24
N ASN A 106 -10.50 40.42 30.78
CA ASN A 106 -10.22 41.72 31.39
C ASN A 106 -10.20 42.86 30.34
N PHE A 107 -9.63 42.62 29.14
CA PHE A 107 -9.64 43.60 28.05
C PHE A 107 -11.06 43.93 27.58
N LEU A 108 -11.89 42.91 27.39
CA LEU A 108 -13.31 43.12 27.07
C LEU A 108 -14.03 43.81 28.22
N ARG A 109 -13.85 43.40 29.47
CA ARG A 109 -14.49 44.10 30.60
C ARG A 109 -14.14 45.60 30.64
N GLU A 110 -12.93 45.98 30.25
CA GLU A 110 -12.47 47.38 30.23
C GLU A 110 -13.02 48.18 29.02
N TYR A 111 -13.06 47.58 27.82
CA TYR A 111 -13.33 48.31 26.56
C TYR A 111 -14.57 47.87 25.77
N HIS A 112 -15.30 46.84 26.22
CA HIS A 112 -16.45 46.26 25.50
C HIS A 112 -17.51 47.30 25.11
N ASP A 113 -17.88 48.19 26.03
CA ASP A 113 -18.99 49.13 25.79
C ASP A 113 -18.61 50.25 24.80
N GLU A 114 -17.31 50.50 24.56
CA GLU A 114 -16.84 51.36 23.46
C GLU A 114 -16.66 50.59 22.14
N LEU A 115 -16.19 49.34 22.18
CA LEU A 115 -15.83 48.56 20.98
C LEU A 115 -17.03 47.82 20.36
N PHE A 116 -17.89 47.23 21.20
CA PHE A 116 -18.94 46.27 20.83
C PHE A 116 -20.25 46.50 21.62
N PRO A 117 -20.83 47.71 21.58
CA PRO A 117 -21.95 48.08 22.44
C PRO A 117 -23.18 47.18 22.26
N GLY A 118 -23.50 46.43 23.32
CA GLY A 118 -24.68 45.55 23.39
C GLY A 118 -24.53 44.16 22.77
N THR A 119 -23.34 43.78 22.29
CA THR A 119 -23.05 42.39 21.89
C THR A 119 -22.88 41.53 23.17
N PRO A 120 -23.38 40.27 23.20
CA PRO A 120 -23.10 39.36 24.32
C PRO A 120 -21.68 38.78 24.24
N VAL A 121 -21.05 38.61 25.41
CA VAL A 121 -19.73 38.00 25.58
C VAL A 121 -19.87 36.65 26.28
N VAL A 122 -19.24 35.61 25.71
CA VAL A 122 -19.08 34.29 26.30
C VAL A 122 -17.60 34.06 26.59
N PHE A 123 -17.19 34.03 27.86
CA PHE A 123 -15.80 33.78 28.23
C PHE A 123 -15.53 32.29 28.54
N CYS A 124 -14.26 31.89 28.42
CA CYS A 124 -13.67 30.60 28.82
C CYS A 124 -12.21 30.84 29.23
N GLY A 125 -11.53 29.86 29.83
CA GLY A 125 -10.13 29.99 30.30
C GLY A 125 -9.96 31.00 31.45
N VAL A 126 -11.04 31.30 32.20
CA VAL A 126 -11.02 32.33 33.25
C VAL A 126 -10.85 31.68 34.62
N ASN A 127 -9.65 31.85 35.18
CA ASN A 127 -9.23 31.37 36.51
C ASN A 127 -9.49 32.41 37.61
N ASP A 128 -9.60 31.97 38.88
CA ASP A 128 -9.86 32.81 40.09
C ASP A 128 -11.00 33.83 39.90
N PHE A 129 -12.07 33.42 39.20
CA PHE A 129 -13.22 34.28 38.91
C PHE A 129 -13.98 34.69 40.17
N LYS A 130 -14.37 35.97 40.24
CA LYS A 130 -15.12 36.57 41.36
C LYS A 130 -16.42 37.15 40.81
N ALA A 131 -17.56 36.81 41.42
CA ALA A 131 -18.88 37.23 40.93
C ALA A 131 -19.00 38.76 40.78
N SER A 132 -18.33 39.54 41.64
CA SER A 132 -18.28 41.01 41.56
C SER A 132 -17.52 41.56 40.36
N TRP A 133 -16.86 40.72 39.55
CA TRP A 133 -16.28 41.13 38.26
C TRP A 133 -17.33 41.36 37.16
N LEU A 134 -18.57 40.95 37.39
CA LEU A 134 -19.70 41.22 36.50
C LEU A 134 -20.58 42.38 36.97
N ASP A 135 -20.25 42.99 38.13
CA ASP A 135 -20.95 44.18 38.62
C ASP A 135 -20.77 45.33 37.61
N GLY A 136 -21.84 45.69 36.91
CA GLY A 136 -21.83 46.69 35.83
C GLY A 136 -21.68 46.14 34.42
N HIS A 137 -21.46 44.83 34.23
CA HIS A 137 -21.24 44.19 32.92
C HIS A 137 -22.32 43.13 32.63
N PRO A 138 -23.58 43.52 32.37
CA PRO A 138 -24.71 42.60 32.24
C PRO A 138 -24.69 41.73 30.97
N ASN A 139 -23.75 41.96 30.05
CA ASN A 139 -23.66 41.29 28.75
C ASN A 139 -22.71 40.06 28.76
N PHE A 140 -22.20 39.65 29.92
CA PHE A 140 -21.19 38.61 30.05
C PHE A 140 -21.74 37.33 30.69
N THR A 141 -21.49 36.19 30.06
CA THR A 141 -21.65 34.83 30.62
C THR A 141 -20.43 33.98 30.23
N GLY A 142 -20.32 32.73 30.67
CA GLY A 142 -19.18 31.90 30.27
C GLY A 142 -18.98 30.62 31.06
N VAL A 143 -17.83 30.00 30.80
CA VAL A 143 -17.30 28.82 31.47
C VAL A 143 -16.11 29.26 32.35
N LEU A 144 -16.01 28.73 33.57
CA LEU A 144 -14.87 28.95 34.45
C LEU A 144 -13.81 27.86 34.22
N GLU A 145 -12.55 28.27 34.17
CA GLU A 145 -11.41 27.34 34.25
C GLU A 145 -11.24 26.96 35.72
N ASN A 146 -11.90 25.88 36.13
CA ASN A 146 -11.97 25.43 37.51
C ASN A 146 -11.61 23.93 37.63
N PRO A 147 -10.34 23.56 37.37
CA PRO A 147 -9.88 22.18 37.37
C PRO A 147 -10.01 21.51 38.74
N ASP A 148 -10.36 20.22 38.78
CA ASP A 148 -10.43 19.44 40.04
C ASP A 148 -9.04 19.02 40.56
N ILE A 149 -8.30 20.03 41.01
CA ILE A 149 -7.00 19.91 41.67
C ILE A 149 -7.10 18.98 42.89
N ARG A 150 -8.19 19.07 43.67
CA ARG A 150 -8.37 18.26 44.90
C ARG A 150 -8.38 16.77 44.58
N ALA A 151 -9.18 16.33 43.60
CA ALA A 151 -9.23 14.92 43.20
C ALA A 151 -7.87 14.42 42.68
N THR A 152 -7.11 15.26 41.97
CA THR A 152 -5.77 14.92 41.49
C THR A 152 -4.77 14.75 42.64
N LEU A 153 -4.79 15.64 43.65
CA LEU A 153 -3.93 15.51 44.84
C LEU A 153 -4.32 14.33 45.74
N GLU A 154 -5.61 13.99 45.85
CA GLU A 154 -6.06 12.77 46.53
C GLU A 154 -5.56 11.50 45.83
N LEU A 155 -5.55 11.48 44.49
CA LEU A 155 -4.96 10.38 43.72
C LEU A 155 -3.44 10.27 43.92
N ALA A 156 -2.71 11.39 43.89
CA ALA A 156 -1.27 11.41 44.12
C ALA A 156 -0.91 10.79 45.48
N LEU A 157 -1.63 11.18 46.56
CA LEU A 157 -1.49 10.58 47.89
C LEU A 157 -1.91 9.10 47.95
N ARG A 158 -2.91 8.69 47.17
CA ARG A 158 -3.34 7.27 47.09
C ARG A 158 -2.30 6.39 46.40
N PHE A 159 -1.58 6.94 45.41
CA PHE A 159 -0.51 6.23 44.71
C PHE A 159 0.82 6.26 45.49
N HIS A 160 1.09 7.34 46.23
CA HIS A 160 2.33 7.57 46.96
C HIS A 160 2.08 7.97 48.43
N PRO A 161 1.58 7.05 49.29
CA PRO A 161 1.21 7.36 50.67
C PRO A 161 2.39 7.78 51.55
N ASP A 162 3.62 7.39 51.19
CA ASP A 162 4.84 7.73 51.92
C ASP A 162 5.45 9.10 51.50
N ARG A 163 4.86 9.77 50.49
CA ARG A 163 5.32 11.09 50.00
C ARG A 163 4.42 12.19 50.54
N ASN A 164 4.98 13.10 51.34
CA ASN A 164 4.21 14.11 52.07
C ASN A 164 4.61 15.56 51.75
N ARG A 165 5.51 15.80 50.78
CA ARG A 165 5.90 17.14 50.33
C ARG A 165 5.52 17.34 48.87
N LEU A 166 4.92 18.49 48.57
CA LEU A 166 4.47 18.88 47.24
C LEU A 166 5.20 20.16 46.80
N LEU A 167 6.08 20.04 45.82
CA LEU A 167 6.83 21.14 45.24
C LEU A 167 6.07 21.71 44.04
N ILE A 168 5.78 23.00 44.03
CA ILE A 168 4.99 23.68 43.01
C ILE A 168 5.84 24.74 42.33
N PHE A 169 5.95 24.67 41.01
CA PHE A 169 6.66 25.67 40.20
C PHE A 169 5.67 26.56 39.47
N GLY A 170 5.79 27.88 39.63
CA GLY A 170 4.88 28.88 39.06
C GLY A 170 5.57 30.10 38.44
N ASP A 171 4.75 30.99 37.86
CA ASP A 171 5.16 32.33 37.39
C ASP A 171 4.35 33.46 38.06
N SER A 172 4.76 34.70 37.78
CA SER A 172 4.09 35.92 38.23
C SER A 172 3.06 36.47 37.23
N SER A 173 2.64 35.68 36.24
CA SER A 173 1.58 36.09 35.30
C SER A 173 0.22 36.12 35.97
N VAL A 174 -0.74 36.86 35.40
CA VAL A 174 -2.11 36.94 35.96
C VAL A 174 -2.76 35.55 36.06
N THR A 175 -2.49 34.67 35.09
CA THR A 175 -3.01 33.29 35.09
C THR A 175 -2.26 32.40 36.07
N GLY A 176 -0.91 32.44 36.13
CA GLY A 176 -0.14 31.66 37.09
C GLY A 176 -0.48 32.00 38.55
N VAL A 177 -0.67 33.29 38.86
CA VAL A 177 -1.12 33.74 40.19
C VAL A 177 -2.55 33.28 40.49
N ALA A 178 -3.47 33.32 39.52
CA ALA A 178 -4.84 32.85 39.69
C ALA A 178 -4.89 31.34 39.97
N ILE A 179 -4.14 30.55 39.20
CA ILE A 179 -4.00 29.10 39.40
C ILE A 179 -3.33 28.79 40.75
N GLY A 180 -2.28 29.53 41.12
CA GLY A 180 -1.65 29.42 42.44
C GLY A 180 -2.62 29.71 43.60
N ASN A 181 -3.59 30.60 43.40
CA ASN A 181 -4.65 30.85 44.38
C ASN A 181 -5.68 29.70 44.47
N GLN A 182 -6.05 29.07 43.35
CA GLN A 182 -6.86 27.85 43.36
C GLN A 182 -6.15 26.72 44.11
N LEU A 183 -4.84 26.56 43.95
CA LEU A 183 -4.06 25.59 44.72
C LEU A 183 -4.03 25.91 46.23
N ARG A 184 -3.80 27.18 46.59
CA ARG A 184 -3.84 27.65 47.99
C ARG A 184 -5.22 27.50 48.64
N ALA A 185 -6.31 27.51 47.86
CA ALA A 185 -7.66 27.29 48.39
C ALA A 185 -7.87 25.84 48.87
N VAL A 186 -7.28 24.85 48.20
CA VAL A 186 -7.39 23.43 48.58
C VAL A 186 -6.32 22.98 49.59
N GLU A 187 -5.26 23.77 49.81
CA GLU A 187 -4.17 23.47 50.76
C GLU A 187 -4.69 23.09 52.17
N SER A 188 -5.74 23.80 52.63
CA SER A 188 -6.36 23.53 53.93
C SER A 188 -7.01 22.15 54.07
N ASP A 189 -7.46 21.52 52.97
CA ASP A 189 -8.03 20.17 52.96
C ASP A 189 -6.97 19.08 53.22
N PHE A 190 -5.71 19.39 52.92
CA PHE A 190 -4.57 18.46 53.03
C PHE A 190 -3.67 18.77 54.23
N ALA A 191 -4.08 19.66 55.13
CA ALA A 191 -3.32 20.04 56.31
C ALA A 191 -2.92 18.80 57.15
N GLY A 192 -1.61 18.62 57.36
CA GLY A 192 -1.04 17.46 58.06
C GLY A 192 -0.90 16.18 57.24
N ARG A 193 -1.29 16.18 55.96
CA ARG A 193 -1.07 15.10 54.98
C ARG A 193 -0.08 15.49 53.89
N LEU A 194 -0.13 16.75 53.43
CA LEU A 194 0.83 17.35 52.50
C LEU A 194 1.40 18.65 53.07
N HIS A 195 2.67 18.91 52.77
CA HIS A 195 3.35 20.18 52.96
C HIS A 195 3.62 20.80 51.59
N PHE A 196 3.11 22.01 51.35
CA PHE A 196 3.19 22.71 50.07
C PHE A 196 4.41 23.64 50.05
N GLU A 197 5.23 23.55 49.00
CA GLU A 197 6.40 24.40 48.77
C GLU A 197 6.23 25.11 47.41
N TYR A 198 5.99 26.43 47.43
CA TYR A 198 5.82 27.25 46.22
C TYR A 198 7.15 27.89 45.80
N GLU A 199 7.58 27.66 44.56
CA GLU A 199 8.81 28.17 43.95
C GLU A 199 8.46 28.96 42.68
N ASP A 200 8.11 30.24 42.84
CA ASP A 200 7.70 31.12 41.76
C ASP A 200 8.91 31.83 41.09
N ASN A 201 8.89 31.97 39.75
CA ASN A 201 9.85 32.74 38.96
C ASN A 201 11.32 32.25 38.93
N LEU A 202 11.61 30.99 39.27
CA LEU A 202 12.93 30.38 38.98
C LEU A 202 13.23 30.40 37.47
N THR A 203 14.49 30.40 37.03
CA THR A 203 14.88 30.18 35.61
C THR A 203 14.70 28.71 35.20
N LEU A 204 14.80 28.34 33.92
CA LEU A 204 14.76 26.90 33.55
C LEU A 204 15.95 26.15 34.17
N SER A 205 17.16 26.72 34.10
CA SER A 205 18.34 26.19 34.79
C SER A 205 18.12 26.04 36.29
N GLY A 206 17.53 27.05 36.95
CA GLY A 206 17.22 27.00 38.39
C GLY A 206 16.22 25.90 38.75
N ILE A 207 15.20 25.65 37.91
CA ILE A 207 14.31 24.50 38.09
C ILE A 207 15.09 23.18 37.91
N LEU A 208 15.90 23.05 36.87
CA LEU A 208 16.66 21.82 36.61
C LEU A 208 17.69 21.50 37.70
N ASP A 209 18.33 22.52 38.28
CA ASP A 209 19.21 22.34 39.43
C ASP A 209 18.43 22.03 40.72
N ARG A 210 17.19 22.54 40.87
CA ARG A 210 16.31 22.25 42.02
C ARG A 210 15.75 20.82 42.00
N VAL A 211 15.48 20.26 40.82
CA VAL A 211 14.85 18.93 40.68
C VAL A 211 15.83 17.74 40.61
N ARG A 212 17.13 18.01 40.38
CA ARG A 212 18.16 16.98 40.16
C ARG A 212 18.40 16.06 41.35
N ASP A 213 18.42 16.63 42.56
CA ASP A 213 18.72 15.93 43.81
C ASP A 213 17.52 16.02 44.80
N LEU A 214 16.29 15.83 44.30
CA LEU A 214 15.10 15.81 45.17
C LEU A 214 15.01 14.51 45.99
N PRO A 215 14.72 14.58 47.30
CA PRO A 215 14.51 13.40 48.12
C PRO A 215 13.18 12.69 47.81
N ASP A 216 13.13 11.40 48.15
CA ASP A 216 12.01 10.50 47.82
C ASP A 216 10.69 10.82 48.52
N ASP A 217 10.65 11.74 49.48
CA ASP A 217 9.42 12.22 50.14
C ASP A 217 8.66 13.28 49.30
N VAL A 218 9.26 13.76 48.20
CA VAL A 218 8.73 14.84 47.34
C VAL A 218 7.92 14.31 46.17
N MET A 219 6.86 15.04 45.82
CA MET A 219 6.13 15.02 44.55
C MET A 219 6.14 16.42 43.95
N ILE A 220 6.06 16.54 42.62
CA ILE A 220 5.96 17.84 41.93
C ILE A 220 4.52 18.04 41.45
N PHE A 221 3.97 19.25 41.65
CA PHE A 221 2.76 19.69 40.97
C PHE A 221 3.10 20.86 40.04
N LEU A 222 3.02 20.64 38.73
CA LEU A 222 3.36 21.67 37.74
C LEU A 222 2.11 22.42 37.30
N ILE A 223 2.08 23.74 37.49
CA ILE A 223 1.03 24.60 36.92
C ILE A 223 1.45 25.12 35.54
N PRO A 224 0.50 25.37 34.61
CA PRO A 224 0.79 26.04 33.35
C PRO A 224 1.42 27.43 33.57
N PHE A 225 2.65 27.62 33.12
CA PHE A 225 3.32 28.93 33.14
C PHE A 225 4.09 29.19 31.85
N TYR A 226 4.27 30.47 31.50
CA TYR A 226 4.98 30.88 30.30
C TYR A 226 6.30 31.53 30.68
N LYS A 227 7.40 31.11 30.05
CA LYS A 227 8.74 31.49 30.48
C LYS A 227 9.51 32.21 29.39
N ASP A 228 9.74 33.49 29.62
CA ASP A 228 10.70 34.32 28.88
C ASP A 228 11.90 34.62 29.80
N THR A 229 13.10 34.20 29.38
CA THR A 229 14.36 34.62 30.00
C THR A 229 15.27 35.25 28.95
N GLU A 230 15.00 36.51 28.60
CA GLU A 230 15.73 37.49 27.77
C GLU A 230 16.21 37.06 26.35
N LYS A 231 16.25 35.76 26.04
CA LYS A 231 16.69 35.18 24.76
C LYS A 231 15.97 33.89 24.37
N ASP A 232 15.54 33.10 25.36
CA ASP A 232 14.90 31.79 25.13
C ASP A 232 13.46 31.77 25.68
N VAL A 233 12.54 31.25 24.87
CA VAL A 233 11.14 30.99 25.21
C VAL A 233 10.93 29.49 25.26
N TYR A 234 10.39 28.98 26.37
CA TYR A 234 10.09 27.56 26.54
C TYR A 234 8.59 27.32 26.69
N SER A 235 8.06 26.33 25.98
CA SER A 235 6.70 25.82 26.21
C SER A 235 6.61 25.01 27.50
N VAL A 236 5.40 24.91 28.07
CA VAL A 236 5.13 24.08 29.27
C VAL A 236 5.58 22.63 29.05
N ASN A 237 5.41 22.11 27.84
CA ASN A 237 5.76 20.74 27.48
C ASN A 237 7.28 20.51 27.45
N GLU A 238 8.06 21.48 26.96
CA GLU A 238 9.53 21.43 27.00
C GLU A 238 10.06 21.53 28.43
N VAL A 239 9.47 22.41 29.26
CA VAL A 239 9.81 22.52 30.68
C VAL A 239 9.51 21.21 31.41
N LEU A 240 8.33 20.63 31.21
CA LEU A 240 7.91 19.38 31.83
C LEU A 240 8.79 18.20 31.40
N ALA A 241 9.10 18.08 30.10
CA ALA A 241 9.99 17.06 29.58
C ALA A 241 11.42 17.21 30.13
N ALA A 242 11.92 18.45 30.28
CA ALA A 242 13.23 18.73 30.86
C ALA A 242 13.28 18.40 32.36
N ILE A 243 12.24 18.75 33.13
CA ILE A 243 12.09 18.34 34.55
C ILE A 243 12.11 16.80 34.64
N ARG A 244 11.27 16.14 33.83
CA ARG A 244 11.14 14.68 33.85
C ARG A 244 12.41 13.95 33.43
N ALA A 245 13.21 14.52 32.52
CA ALA A 245 14.52 13.97 32.15
C ALA A 245 15.62 14.15 33.23
N ASN A 246 15.40 15.04 34.21
CA ASN A 246 16.37 15.34 35.29
C ASN A 246 15.85 14.96 36.68
N SER A 247 14.69 14.30 36.80
CA SER A 247 14.11 13.93 38.09
C SER A 247 13.22 12.70 38.00
N ASP A 248 13.36 11.80 38.98
CA ASP A 248 12.59 10.56 39.08
C ASP A 248 11.38 10.65 40.04
N VAL A 249 11.15 11.79 40.67
CA VAL A 249 9.95 11.98 41.50
C VAL A 249 8.65 11.93 40.66
N PRO A 250 7.49 11.61 41.27
CA PRO A 250 6.20 11.73 40.62
C PRO A 250 5.88 13.19 40.27
N ILE A 251 5.37 13.42 39.05
CA ILE A 251 4.92 14.73 38.59
C ILE A 251 3.41 14.65 38.29
N TYR A 252 2.67 15.60 38.84
CA TYR A 252 1.22 15.74 38.69
C TYR A 252 0.87 17.13 38.15
N SER A 253 -0.30 17.25 37.54
CA SER A 253 -0.91 18.50 37.09
C SER A 253 -2.40 18.26 36.87
N ALA A 254 -3.20 19.32 36.75
CA ALA A 254 -4.66 19.22 36.55
C ALA A 254 -5.13 19.56 35.12
N TRP A 255 -4.22 19.80 34.16
CA TRP A 255 -4.56 20.15 32.77
C TRP A 255 -4.22 19.00 31.81
N GLN A 256 -5.15 18.66 30.92
CA GLN A 256 -5.02 17.54 29.99
C GLN A 256 -3.89 17.74 28.97
N PHE A 257 -3.68 18.96 28.48
CA PHE A 257 -2.71 19.26 27.41
C PHE A 257 -1.25 18.91 27.80
N MET A 258 -0.95 18.87 29.11
CA MET A 258 0.36 18.52 29.68
C MET A 258 0.61 17.01 29.76
N LEU A 259 -0.42 16.18 29.53
CA LEU A 259 -0.30 14.72 29.50
C LEU A 259 0.57 14.27 28.32
N GLY A 260 1.28 13.14 28.46
CA GLY A 260 2.22 12.66 27.45
C GLY A 260 3.62 13.28 27.51
N HIS A 261 3.82 14.32 28.32
CA HIS A 261 5.07 15.08 28.40
C HIS A 261 5.83 14.89 29.73
N GLY A 262 5.29 14.12 30.69
CA GLY A 262 5.99 13.74 31.92
C GLY A 262 5.15 13.67 33.20
N ILE A 263 3.87 14.09 33.17
CA ILE A 263 2.94 13.87 34.29
C ILE A 263 2.38 12.45 34.31
N ALA A 264 2.08 11.93 35.50
CA ALA A 264 1.45 10.62 35.67
C ALA A 264 -0.02 10.59 35.20
N GLY A 265 -0.71 11.73 35.31
CA GLY A 265 -2.15 11.87 35.07
C GLY A 265 -2.90 12.39 36.29
N GLY A 266 -4.23 12.33 36.23
CA GLY A 266 -5.09 12.86 37.29
C GLY A 266 -6.55 12.93 36.87
N ARG A 267 -7.33 13.76 37.56
CA ARG A 267 -8.60 14.29 37.06
C ARG A 267 -8.25 15.56 36.28
N LEU A 268 -8.28 15.48 34.96
CA LEU A 268 -7.68 16.48 34.08
C LEU A 268 -8.75 17.31 33.37
N HIS A 269 -8.49 18.61 33.33
CA HIS A 269 -9.30 19.64 32.71
C HIS A 269 -8.93 19.81 31.23
N SER A 270 -9.94 19.95 30.37
CA SER A 270 -9.80 19.83 28.91
C SER A 270 -10.18 21.13 28.20
N GLY A 271 -9.23 21.75 27.51
CA GLY A 271 -9.47 22.99 26.77
C GLY A 271 -10.47 22.79 25.62
N ILE A 272 -10.43 21.61 24.97
CA ILE A 272 -11.39 21.25 23.91
C ILE A 272 -12.81 21.24 24.45
N GLU A 273 -13.05 20.59 25.60
CA GLU A 273 -14.39 20.53 26.19
C GLU A 273 -14.85 21.90 26.69
N GLU A 274 -13.97 22.70 27.27
CA GLU A 274 -14.27 24.07 27.69
C GLU A 274 -14.69 24.95 26.50
N GLY A 275 -13.92 24.90 25.40
CA GLY A 275 -14.23 25.59 24.15
C GLY A 275 -15.54 25.11 23.51
N ARG A 276 -15.82 23.79 23.57
CA ARG A 276 -17.07 23.19 23.08
C ARG A 276 -18.29 23.67 23.87
N ILE A 277 -18.18 23.77 25.20
CA ILE A 277 -19.25 24.30 26.06
C ILE A 277 -19.46 25.80 25.80
N ALA A 278 -18.37 26.58 25.70
CA ALA A 278 -18.46 28.02 25.41
C ALA A 278 -19.11 28.29 24.04
N ALA A 279 -18.73 27.56 23.00
CA ALA A 279 -19.37 27.67 21.70
C ALA A 279 -20.83 27.17 21.71
N ALA A 280 -21.19 26.16 22.50
CA ALA A 280 -22.59 25.75 22.68
C ALA A 280 -23.43 26.80 23.44
N MET A 281 -22.82 27.61 24.31
CA MET A 281 -23.47 28.79 24.92
C MET A 281 -23.63 29.93 23.91
N ALA A 282 -22.60 30.17 23.09
CA ALA A 282 -22.66 31.14 22.00
C ALA A 282 -23.73 30.76 20.95
N ASP A 283 -23.83 29.49 20.58
CA ASP A 283 -24.84 29.00 19.64
C ASP A 283 -26.28 29.19 20.16
N LYS A 284 -26.52 29.00 21.47
CA LYS A 284 -27.81 29.35 22.10
C LYS A 284 -28.13 30.85 21.99
N LEU A 285 -27.13 31.73 22.12
CA LEU A 285 -27.30 33.17 21.89
C LEU A 285 -27.61 33.48 20.42
N LEU A 286 -26.96 32.80 19.46
CA LEU A 286 -27.26 32.94 18.02
C LEU A 286 -28.71 32.55 17.70
N HIS A 287 -29.25 31.54 18.39
CA HIS A 287 -30.66 31.12 18.34
C HIS A 287 -31.64 32.04 19.12
N GLY A 288 -31.15 33.10 19.75
CA GLY A 288 -31.98 34.12 20.42
C GLY A 288 -32.37 33.79 21.86
N VAL A 289 -31.71 32.84 22.53
CA VAL A 289 -31.89 32.62 23.97
C VAL A 289 -31.39 33.87 24.73
N PRO A 290 -32.16 34.46 25.66
CA PRO A 290 -31.71 35.60 26.45
C PRO A 290 -30.50 35.23 27.32
N LEU A 291 -29.50 36.11 27.40
CA LEU A 291 -28.30 35.89 28.23
C LEU A 291 -28.64 35.62 29.71
N SER A 292 -29.73 36.20 30.22
CA SER A 292 -30.24 35.96 31.58
C SER A 292 -30.66 34.50 31.86
N GLU A 293 -30.85 33.68 30.83
CA GLU A 293 -31.15 32.25 30.94
C GLU A 293 -29.90 31.35 30.84
N LEU A 294 -28.72 31.92 30.55
CA LEU A 294 -27.46 31.19 30.44
C LEU A 294 -26.62 31.36 31.73
N PRO A 295 -26.58 30.33 32.60
CA PRO A 295 -25.77 30.38 33.81
C PRO A 295 -24.28 30.34 33.49
N ILE A 296 -23.46 30.88 34.39
CA ILE A 296 -22.01 30.66 34.37
C ILE A 296 -21.75 29.19 34.70
N VAL A 297 -21.03 28.49 33.84
CA VAL A 297 -20.71 27.07 34.01
C VAL A 297 -19.45 26.94 34.86
N THR A 298 -19.57 26.38 36.06
CA THR A 298 -18.46 26.22 37.02
C THR A 298 -17.82 24.84 37.01
N ASN A 299 -18.48 23.87 36.39
CA ASN A 299 -18.08 22.47 36.32
C ASN A 299 -18.04 22.05 34.86
N THR A 300 -16.84 21.69 34.41
CA THR A 300 -16.60 20.92 33.20
C THR A 300 -16.59 19.43 33.54
N ASP A 301 -16.84 18.57 32.55
CA ASP A 301 -16.78 17.11 32.72
C ASP A 301 -15.32 16.61 32.75
N ASP A 302 -14.53 17.08 33.72
CA ASP A 302 -13.14 16.65 33.95
C ASP A 302 -13.09 15.11 34.10
N THR A 303 -12.26 14.46 33.28
CA THR A 303 -12.16 12.99 33.25
C THR A 303 -10.86 12.51 33.90
N TYR A 304 -10.86 11.26 34.36
CA TYR A 304 -9.65 10.63 34.86
C TYR A 304 -8.82 10.13 33.68
N ILE A 305 -7.63 10.71 33.45
CA ILE A 305 -6.75 10.30 32.35
C ILE A 305 -5.33 10.13 32.88
N PHE A 306 -4.68 9.03 32.50
CA PHE A 306 -3.32 8.68 32.94
C PHE A 306 -2.41 8.31 31.77
N ASP A 307 -1.11 8.56 31.92
CA ASP A 307 -0.10 8.07 30.98
C ASP A 307 0.41 6.69 31.42
N PHE A 308 0.16 5.67 30.60
CA PHE A 308 0.54 4.31 30.90
C PHE A 308 2.06 4.11 31.10
N ARG A 309 2.91 4.90 30.44
CA ARG A 309 4.37 4.81 30.58
C ARG A 309 4.83 5.33 31.94
N GLU A 310 4.29 6.47 32.37
CA GLU A 310 4.60 7.05 33.68
C GLU A 310 3.97 6.23 34.81
N MET A 311 2.77 5.66 34.62
CA MET A 311 2.20 4.67 35.53
C MET A 311 3.13 3.46 35.75
N LEU A 312 3.62 2.84 34.67
CA LEU A 312 4.54 1.70 34.75
C LEU A 312 5.83 2.07 35.49
N ARG A 313 6.41 3.24 35.21
CA ARG A 313 7.60 3.74 35.89
C ARG A 313 7.37 3.93 37.39
N LEU A 314 6.24 4.53 37.75
CA LEU A 314 5.88 4.87 39.12
C LEU A 314 5.31 3.67 39.92
N GLY A 315 5.20 2.48 39.33
CA GLY A 315 4.62 1.29 39.98
C GLY A 315 3.12 1.42 40.25
N ILE A 316 2.42 2.25 39.48
CA ILE A 316 0.96 2.47 39.59
C ILE A 316 0.26 1.39 38.77
N THR A 317 -0.39 0.46 39.47
CA THR A 317 -1.14 -0.64 38.88
C THR A 317 -2.60 -0.26 38.64
N THR A 318 -3.23 -0.85 37.62
CA THR A 318 -4.57 -0.45 37.14
C THR A 318 -5.70 -0.68 38.15
N ASP A 319 -5.52 -1.57 39.12
CA ASP A 319 -6.45 -1.79 40.25
C ASP A 319 -6.54 -0.59 41.21
N LYS A 320 -5.54 0.30 41.21
CA LYS A 320 -5.54 1.52 42.03
C LYS A 320 -6.29 2.68 41.37
N LEU A 321 -6.61 2.59 40.08
CA LEU A 321 -7.26 3.68 39.35
C LEU A 321 -8.75 3.86 39.73
N PRO A 322 -9.31 5.08 39.64
CA PRO A 322 -10.74 5.33 39.82
C PRO A 322 -11.56 4.82 38.61
N THR A 323 -12.83 4.46 38.82
CA THR A 323 -13.71 4.00 37.72
C THR A 323 -13.96 5.09 36.68
N GLY A 324 -13.98 4.73 35.40
CA GLY A 324 -14.17 5.68 34.30
C GLY A 324 -12.88 6.38 33.85
N PHE A 325 -11.72 5.76 34.10
CA PHE A 325 -10.44 6.26 33.62
C PHE A 325 -10.19 5.97 32.14
N SER A 326 -9.36 6.81 31.52
CA SER A 326 -8.76 6.61 30.20
C SER A 326 -7.24 6.49 30.32
N LEU A 327 -6.61 5.73 29.42
CA LEU A 327 -5.16 5.60 29.32
C LEU A 327 -4.69 6.16 27.98
N ILE A 328 -3.65 7.00 28.02
CA ILE A 328 -2.83 7.29 26.84
C ILE A 328 -1.55 6.45 26.88
N ASN A 329 -0.90 6.31 25.73
CA ASN A 329 0.36 5.57 25.58
C ASN A 329 0.30 4.08 26.00
N GLU A 330 -0.89 3.50 26.15
CA GLU A 330 -1.08 2.06 26.30
C GLU A 330 -0.52 1.33 25.06
N PRO A 331 0.26 0.25 25.21
CA PRO A 331 0.74 -0.53 24.07
C PRO A 331 -0.46 -1.15 23.35
N TYR A 332 -0.72 -0.67 22.14
CA TYR A 332 -1.84 -1.12 21.30
C TYR A 332 -1.96 -2.65 21.31
N PRO A 333 -3.11 -3.20 21.76
CA PRO A 333 -3.44 -4.58 21.49
C PRO A 333 -3.41 -4.79 19.97
N PHE A 334 -2.68 -5.81 19.51
CA PHE A 334 -2.43 -6.07 18.08
C PHE A 334 -3.70 -6.32 17.23
N TYR A 335 -4.89 -6.31 17.85
CA TYR A 335 -6.19 -6.46 17.21
C TYR A 335 -7.22 -5.45 17.74
N HIS A 336 -7.30 -4.29 17.09
CA HIS A 336 -8.53 -3.50 16.98
C HIS A 336 -8.88 -3.27 15.50
N ILE A 337 -9.02 -4.36 14.74
CA ILE A 337 -9.75 -4.31 13.47
C ILE A 337 -11.20 -3.96 13.82
N ASN A 338 -11.73 -2.89 13.21
CA ASN A 338 -13.15 -2.52 13.34
C ASN A 338 -14.02 -3.78 13.11
N ILE A 339 -14.87 -4.11 14.08
CA ILE A 339 -15.69 -5.34 14.06
C ILE A 339 -16.48 -5.49 12.74
N ALA A 340 -16.96 -4.39 12.16
CA ALA A 340 -17.63 -4.41 10.86
C ALA A 340 -16.68 -4.81 9.71
N VAL A 341 -15.44 -4.29 9.71
CA VAL A 341 -14.42 -4.66 8.71
C VAL A 341 -14.00 -6.12 8.87
N PHE A 342 -13.79 -6.60 10.10
CA PHE A 342 -13.48 -8.00 10.38
C PHE A 342 -14.57 -8.95 9.85
N TRP A 343 -15.84 -8.70 10.19
CA TRP A 343 -16.96 -9.50 9.68
C TRP A 343 -17.12 -9.38 8.16
N THR A 344 -16.87 -8.20 7.57
CA THR A 344 -16.91 -8.02 6.11
C THR A 344 -15.86 -8.89 5.41
N ILE A 345 -14.64 -8.96 5.96
CA ILE A 345 -13.56 -9.82 5.44
C ILE A 345 -13.95 -11.30 5.59
N ILE A 346 -14.41 -11.73 6.78
CA ILE A 346 -14.83 -13.12 7.05
C ILE A 346 -15.96 -13.56 6.12
N ILE A 347 -17.01 -12.74 5.96
CA ILE A 347 -18.15 -13.04 5.08
C ILE A 347 -17.68 -13.10 3.61
N SER A 348 -16.82 -12.17 3.18
CA SER A 348 -16.26 -12.19 1.82
C SER A 348 -15.43 -13.45 1.56
N LEU A 349 -14.63 -13.88 2.54
CA LEU A 349 -13.80 -15.08 2.44
C LEU A 349 -14.66 -16.36 2.40
N LEU A 350 -15.74 -16.43 3.19
CA LEU A 350 -16.69 -17.54 3.19
C LEU A 350 -17.46 -17.63 1.86
N ILE A 351 -17.89 -16.50 1.29
CA ILE A 351 -18.53 -16.44 -0.04
C ILE A 351 -17.55 -16.90 -1.12
N LEU A 352 -16.30 -16.41 -1.10
CA LEU A 352 -15.26 -16.81 -2.04
C LEU A 352 -14.96 -18.30 -1.96
N CYS A 353 -14.84 -18.85 -0.75
CA CYS A 353 -14.62 -20.26 -0.51
C CYS A 353 -15.80 -21.12 -1.00
N TYR A 354 -17.03 -20.71 -0.73
CA TYR A 354 -18.23 -21.38 -1.24
C TYR A 354 -18.29 -21.40 -2.78
N VAL A 355 -18.02 -20.27 -3.44
CA VAL A 355 -17.96 -20.17 -4.90
C VAL A 355 -16.85 -21.07 -5.47
N MET A 356 -15.67 -21.10 -4.83
CA MET A 356 -14.55 -21.93 -5.23
C MET A 356 -14.89 -23.43 -5.12
N VAL A 357 -15.49 -23.87 -4.00
CA VAL A 357 -15.97 -25.24 -3.81
C VAL A 357 -17.01 -25.60 -4.87
N LEU A 358 -17.97 -24.71 -5.17
CA LEU A 358 -19.01 -24.94 -6.17
C LEU A 358 -18.43 -25.08 -7.59
N LEU A 359 -17.45 -24.25 -7.96
CA LEU A 359 -16.72 -24.35 -9.23
C LEU A 359 -15.93 -25.66 -9.34
N VAL A 360 -15.15 -26.01 -8.32
CA VAL A 360 -14.39 -27.28 -8.28
C VAL A 360 -15.32 -28.48 -8.39
N THR A 361 -16.43 -28.50 -7.64
CA THR A 361 -17.42 -29.58 -7.67
C THR A 361 -18.06 -29.72 -9.06
N ASN A 362 -18.33 -28.60 -9.74
CA ASN A 362 -18.87 -28.59 -11.10
C ASN A 362 -17.86 -29.14 -12.12
N ILE A 363 -16.59 -28.73 -12.04
CA ILE A 363 -15.50 -29.21 -12.92
C ILE A 363 -15.29 -30.73 -12.74
N LEU A 364 -15.22 -31.21 -11.50
CA LEU A 364 -15.06 -32.64 -11.19
C LEU A 364 -16.26 -33.46 -11.68
N ARG A 365 -17.49 -32.97 -11.46
CA ARG A 365 -18.72 -33.63 -11.94
C ARG A 365 -18.73 -33.72 -13.47
N ARG A 366 -18.31 -32.66 -14.17
CA ARG A 366 -18.23 -32.65 -15.64
C ARG A 366 -17.22 -33.67 -16.16
N ARG A 367 -16.00 -33.71 -15.61
CA ARG A 367 -14.97 -34.70 -16.01
C ARG A 367 -15.46 -36.14 -15.83
N SER A 368 -16.08 -36.45 -14.68
CA SER A 368 -16.62 -37.80 -14.43
C SER A 368 -17.71 -38.23 -15.41
N VAL A 369 -18.50 -37.29 -15.97
CA VAL A 369 -19.47 -37.61 -17.02
C VAL A 369 -18.79 -37.82 -18.38
N GLU A 370 -17.82 -36.98 -18.74
CA GLU A 370 -17.07 -37.11 -20.00
C GLU A 370 -16.24 -38.41 -20.05
N GLU A 371 -15.65 -38.84 -18.94
CA GLU A 371 -14.94 -40.13 -18.81
C GLU A 371 -15.91 -41.31 -18.92
N LYS A 372 -17.01 -41.32 -18.15
CA LYS A 372 -18.01 -42.41 -18.20
C LYS A 372 -18.60 -42.63 -19.59
N ILE A 373 -18.80 -41.57 -20.38
CA ILE A 373 -19.29 -41.68 -21.76
C ILE A 373 -18.22 -42.30 -22.67
N LYS A 374 -16.94 -41.92 -22.52
CA LYS A 374 -15.83 -42.52 -23.29
C LYS A 374 -15.64 -43.99 -22.94
N ASP A 375 -15.67 -44.33 -21.65
CA ASP A 375 -15.53 -45.71 -21.16
C ASP A 375 -16.67 -46.58 -21.67
N GLN A 376 -17.92 -46.09 -21.64
CA GLN A 376 -19.07 -46.82 -22.18
C GLN A 376 -18.97 -47.06 -23.69
N VAL A 377 -18.52 -46.09 -24.49
CA VAL A 377 -18.34 -46.27 -25.94
C VAL A 377 -17.20 -47.25 -26.21
N SER A 378 -16.02 -47.06 -25.59
CA SER A 378 -14.88 -47.97 -25.74
C SER A 378 -15.22 -49.40 -25.32
N PHE A 379 -15.96 -49.58 -24.23
CA PHE A 379 -16.43 -50.88 -23.76
C PHE A 379 -17.40 -51.54 -24.76
N LEU A 380 -18.35 -50.80 -25.34
CA LEU A 380 -19.26 -51.33 -26.35
C LEU A 380 -18.53 -51.74 -27.64
N GLU A 381 -17.59 -50.92 -28.12
CA GLU A 381 -16.75 -51.26 -29.28
C GLU A 381 -15.88 -52.50 -28.99
N THR A 382 -15.29 -52.59 -27.78
CA THR A 382 -14.50 -53.74 -27.34
C THR A 382 -15.35 -55.01 -27.25
N LEU A 383 -16.56 -54.94 -26.69
CA LEU A 383 -17.48 -56.09 -26.61
C LEU A 383 -17.84 -56.61 -28.00
N VAL A 384 -18.27 -55.73 -28.91
CA VAL A 384 -18.65 -56.13 -30.28
C VAL A 384 -17.46 -56.76 -31.02
N ASN A 385 -16.25 -56.21 -30.84
CA ASN A 385 -15.04 -56.70 -31.50
C ASN A 385 -14.46 -58.00 -30.90
N THR A 386 -14.70 -58.27 -29.62
CA THR A 386 -14.19 -59.49 -28.93
C THR A 386 -15.13 -60.69 -29.02
N ILE A 387 -16.39 -60.50 -29.40
CA ILE A 387 -17.31 -61.60 -29.68
C ILE A 387 -16.80 -62.41 -30.89
N PRO A 388 -16.46 -63.71 -30.75
CA PRO A 388 -15.88 -64.54 -31.81
C PRO A 388 -16.92 -65.04 -32.82
N ILE A 389 -18.09 -64.42 -32.84
CA ILE A 389 -19.27 -64.75 -33.62
C ILE A 389 -19.40 -63.63 -34.67
N PRO A 390 -19.52 -63.94 -35.98
CA PRO A 390 -19.65 -62.90 -37.01
C PRO A 390 -20.87 -61.98 -36.79
N ILE A 391 -20.65 -60.66 -36.70
CA ILE A 391 -21.68 -59.62 -36.53
C ILE A 391 -21.52 -58.48 -37.56
N TYR A 392 -22.63 -58.04 -38.16
CA TYR A 392 -22.68 -56.86 -39.06
C TYR A 392 -23.84 -55.91 -38.75
N TYR A 393 -23.71 -54.64 -39.17
CA TYR A 393 -24.68 -53.57 -38.99
C TYR A 393 -24.89 -52.79 -40.30
N LYS A 394 -26.15 -52.44 -40.59
CA LYS A 394 -26.57 -51.62 -41.74
C LYS A 394 -27.32 -50.37 -41.29
N ASP A 395 -27.36 -49.35 -42.16
CA ASP A 395 -28.19 -48.16 -42.01
C ASP A 395 -29.60 -48.33 -42.61
N GLU A 396 -30.43 -47.30 -42.45
CA GLU A 396 -31.80 -47.18 -43.00
C GLU A 396 -31.87 -47.30 -44.54
N SER A 397 -30.77 -47.06 -45.26
CA SER A 397 -30.67 -47.23 -46.72
C SER A 397 -30.21 -48.62 -47.15
N GLY A 398 -29.86 -49.49 -46.18
CA GLY A 398 -29.35 -50.84 -46.40
C GLY A 398 -27.83 -50.92 -46.57
N ARG A 399 -27.09 -49.81 -46.43
CA ARG A 399 -25.62 -49.80 -46.55
C ARG A 399 -24.97 -50.29 -45.27
N TYR A 400 -23.85 -51.02 -45.38
CA TYR A 400 -23.08 -51.47 -44.21
C TYR A 400 -22.48 -50.29 -43.46
N ARG A 401 -22.90 -50.13 -42.21
CA ARG A 401 -22.46 -49.06 -41.29
C ARG A 401 -21.36 -49.54 -40.34
N GLY A 402 -21.22 -50.86 -40.18
CA GLY A 402 -20.11 -51.48 -39.46
C GLY A 402 -20.17 -53.00 -39.39
N CYS A 403 -19.07 -53.61 -38.94
CA CYS A 403 -18.98 -55.04 -38.67
C CYS A 403 -17.87 -55.35 -37.64
N ASN A 404 -17.91 -56.52 -37.02
CA ASN A 404 -16.86 -56.98 -36.11
C ASN A 404 -15.74 -57.76 -36.86
N PRO A 405 -14.59 -58.04 -36.21
CA PRO A 405 -13.48 -58.76 -36.83
C PRO A 405 -13.87 -60.16 -37.31
N ALA A 406 -14.72 -60.88 -36.55
CA ALA A 406 -15.19 -62.21 -36.92
C ALA A 406 -15.97 -62.21 -38.25
N PHE A 407 -16.79 -61.19 -38.52
CA PHE A 407 -17.48 -61.03 -39.81
C PHE A 407 -16.52 -60.67 -40.94
N ARG A 408 -15.51 -59.81 -40.70
CA ARG A 408 -14.47 -59.51 -41.71
C ARG A 408 -13.65 -60.74 -42.09
N ALA A 409 -13.26 -61.54 -41.10
CA ALA A 409 -12.57 -62.81 -41.33
C ALA A 409 -13.43 -63.79 -42.15
N TRP A 410 -14.72 -63.92 -41.81
CA TRP A 410 -15.67 -64.75 -42.56
C TRP A 410 -15.87 -64.27 -44.02
N CYS A 411 -15.82 -62.96 -44.26
CA CYS A 411 -15.92 -62.34 -45.59
C CYS A 411 -14.60 -62.33 -46.40
N GLY A 412 -13.46 -62.69 -45.80
CA GLY A 412 -12.16 -62.74 -46.47
C GLY A 412 -11.49 -61.39 -46.75
N SER A 413 -11.92 -60.30 -46.09
CA SER A 413 -11.30 -58.97 -46.20
C SER A 413 -10.17 -58.79 -45.18
N GLY A 414 -8.98 -58.38 -45.64
CA GLY A 414 -7.77 -58.22 -44.80
C GLY A 414 -7.86 -57.17 -43.67
N GLU A 415 -6.92 -57.24 -42.72
CA GLU A 415 -7.02 -56.63 -41.38
C GLU A 415 -6.83 -55.09 -41.28
N GLU A 416 -6.49 -54.38 -42.35
CA GLU A 416 -5.93 -53.01 -42.27
C GLU A 416 -6.92 -51.84 -42.02
N ALA A 417 -8.15 -52.09 -41.53
CA ALA A 417 -9.09 -51.04 -41.13
C ALA A 417 -9.49 -51.16 -39.65
N VAL A 418 -9.10 -50.16 -38.85
CA VAL A 418 -9.20 -50.17 -37.36
C VAL A 418 -10.57 -49.67 -36.85
N SER A 419 -11.38 -49.03 -37.70
CA SER A 419 -12.65 -48.42 -37.31
C SER A 419 -13.85 -49.28 -37.71
N ILE A 420 -14.86 -49.35 -36.85
CA ILE A 420 -16.17 -49.95 -37.15
C ILE A 420 -16.85 -49.24 -38.35
N ARG A 421 -16.42 -48.04 -38.75
CA ARG A 421 -17.07 -47.24 -39.81
C ARG A 421 -16.57 -47.48 -41.24
N ASP A 422 -15.44 -48.16 -41.43
CA ASP A 422 -14.85 -48.37 -42.76
C ASP A 422 -15.30 -49.73 -43.33
N CYS A 423 -16.43 -49.73 -44.05
CA CYS A 423 -17.08 -50.95 -44.56
C CYS A 423 -17.33 -50.99 -46.08
N GLU A 424 -16.82 -50.01 -46.84
CA GLU A 424 -17.00 -49.99 -48.31
C GLU A 424 -16.40 -51.23 -49.01
N VAL A 425 -15.35 -51.84 -48.45
CA VAL A 425 -14.69 -53.04 -48.97
C VAL A 425 -15.54 -54.32 -48.78
N VAL A 426 -16.37 -54.38 -47.74
CA VAL A 426 -17.18 -55.58 -47.40
C VAL A 426 -18.46 -55.65 -48.25
N ALA A 427 -18.94 -54.50 -48.74
CA ALA A 427 -20.21 -54.39 -49.46
C ALA A 427 -20.27 -55.24 -50.75
N ASP A 428 -19.13 -55.51 -51.41
CA ASP A 428 -19.08 -56.13 -52.74
C ASP A 428 -18.79 -57.65 -52.76
N SER A 429 -18.74 -58.31 -51.59
CA SER A 429 -18.49 -59.74 -51.48
C SER A 429 -19.63 -60.63 -52.01
N PRO A 430 -19.39 -61.90 -52.37
CA PRO A 430 -20.46 -62.84 -52.74
C PRO A 430 -21.46 -63.07 -51.59
N LEU A 431 -20.98 -63.04 -50.35
CA LEU A 431 -21.78 -63.18 -49.14
C LEU A 431 -22.68 -61.97 -48.91
N SER A 432 -22.14 -60.75 -48.95
CA SER A 432 -22.93 -59.52 -48.76
C SER A 432 -24.07 -59.44 -49.77
N ARG A 433 -23.82 -59.72 -51.05
CA ARG A 433 -24.87 -59.72 -52.10
C ARG A 433 -26.00 -60.73 -51.84
N SER A 434 -25.70 -61.87 -51.22
CA SER A 434 -26.71 -62.86 -50.80
C SER A 434 -27.55 -62.33 -49.63
N LEU A 435 -26.89 -61.77 -48.62
CA LEU A 435 -27.54 -61.18 -47.43
C LEU A 435 -28.39 -59.95 -47.79
N ASP A 436 -27.92 -59.09 -48.71
CA ASP A 436 -28.56 -57.83 -49.10
C ASP A 436 -29.96 -58.02 -49.68
N HIS A 437 -30.20 -59.10 -50.43
CA HIS A 437 -31.51 -59.35 -51.04
C HIS A 437 -32.59 -59.65 -49.98
N GLU A 438 -32.24 -60.40 -48.93
CA GLU A 438 -33.14 -60.74 -47.83
C GLU A 438 -33.29 -59.59 -46.82
N ASP A 439 -32.19 -58.87 -46.55
CA ASP A 439 -32.14 -57.75 -45.61
C ASP A 439 -33.00 -56.56 -46.09
N ALA A 440 -33.06 -56.31 -47.39
CA ALA A 440 -33.96 -55.33 -48.00
C ALA A 440 -35.46 -55.62 -47.73
N GLY A 441 -35.80 -56.87 -47.40
CA GLY A 441 -37.14 -57.27 -46.94
C GLY A 441 -37.42 -56.85 -45.49
N LEU A 442 -36.45 -57.00 -44.58
CA LEU A 442 -36.59 -56.60 -43.17
C LEU A 442 -36.74 -55.08 -43.02
N LEU A 443 -36.01 -54.28 -43.81
CA LEU A 443 -36.11 -52.81 -43.75
C LEU A 443 -37.47 -52.28 -44.20
N ARG A 444 -38.28 -53.08 -44.93
CA ARG A 444 -39.66 -52.74 -45.34
C ARG A 444 -40.73 -53.28 -44.39
N GLN A 445 -40.41 -54.30 -43.59
CA GLN A 445 -41.29 -54.87 -42.56
C GLN A 445 -40.44 -55.14 -41.30
N PRO A 446 -40.34 -54.16 -40.38
CA PRO A 446 -39.45 -54.25 -39.23
C PRO A 446 -39.82 -55.43 -38.32
N GLY A 447 -38.79 -56.15 -37.85
CA GLY A 447 -38.93 -57.31 -36.98
C GLY A 447 -37.62 -58.06 -36.80
N VAL A 448 -37.70 -59.21 -36.14
CA VAL A 448 -36.59 -60.17 -35.96
C VAL A 448 -36.83 -61.38 -36.88
N ARG A 449 -35.80 -61.85 -37.58
CA ARG A 449 -35.82 -63.15 -38.28
C ARG A 449 -34.64 -64.00 -37.85
N VAL A 450 -34.91 -65.28 -37.67
CA VAL A 450 -33.90 -66.31 -37.40
C VAL A 450 -34.12 -67.43 -38.42
N GLY A 451 -33.03 -67.87 -39.06
CA GLY A 451 -33.06 -68.96 -40.02
C GLY A 451 -31.76 -69.73 -39.98
N GLU A 452 -31.84 -71.05 -40.00
CA GLU A 452 -30.72 -71.93 -40.30
C GLU A 452 -30.53 -71.97 -41.82
N THR A 453 -29.31 -71.75 -42.28
CA THR A 453 -28.97 -71.74 -43.70
C THR A 453 -27.50 -72.13 -43.86
N ASP A 454 -27.18 -72.89 -44.90
CA ASP A 454 -25.80 -73.17 -45.23
C ASP A 454 -25.19 -71.92 -45.88
N ILE A 455 -24.11 -71.41 -45.29
CA ILE A 455 -23.39 -70.24 -45.79
C ILE A 455 -21.97 -70.66 -46.16
N LEU A 456 -21.55 -70.25 -47.36
CA LEU A 456 -20.17 -70.41 -47.80
C LEU A 456 -19.29 -69.38 -47.08
N ALA A 457 -18.29 -69.84 -46.33
CA ALA A 457 -17.24 -68.98 -45.79
C ALA A 457 -16.20 -68.63 -46.86
N ALA A 458 -15.27 -67.71 -46.54
CA ALA A 458 -14.19 -67.30 -47.45
C ALA A 458 -13.22 -68.44 -47.85
N ASP A 459 -13.21 -69.56 -47.13
CA ASP A 459 -12.46 -70.78 -47.46
C ASP A 459 -13.14 -71.68 -48.51
N GLY A 460 -14.39 -71.41 -48.86
CA GLY A 460 -15.18 -72.17 -49.80
C GLY A 460 -15.87 -73.42 -49.24
N MET A 461 -15.85 -73.66 -47.92
CA MET A 461 -16.62 -74.74 -47.31
C MET A 461 -18.04 -74.28 -46.90
N PRO A 462 -19.06 -75.15 -47.01
CA PRO A 462 -20.39 -74.88 -46.47
C PRO A 462 -20.39 -75.11 -44.96
N HIS A 463 -20.55 -74.05 -44.18
CA HIS A 463 -20.87 -74.15 -42.75
C HIS A 463 -22.38 -74.06 -42.57
N SER A 464 -22.95 -75.01 -41.84
CA SER A 464 -24.36 -74.97 -41.44
C SER A 464 -24.48 -73.99 -40.28
N VAL A 465 -25.07 -72.81 -40.54
CA VAL A 465 -25.07 -71.70 -39.58
C VAL A 465 -26.47 -71.22 -39.24
N ILE A 466 -26.65 -70.84 -37.99
CA ILE A 466 -27.87 -70.17 -37.52
C ILE A 466 -27.67 -68.67 -37.65
N LEU A 467 -28.42 -68.04 -38.55
CA LEU A 467 -28.38 -66.61 -38.84
C LEU A 467 -29.53 -65.88 -38.16
N HIS A 468 -29.21 -64.85 -37.36
CA HIS A 468 -30.16 -64.06 -36.58
C HIS A 468 -30.07 -62.57 -36.97
N ARG A 469 -31.17 -61.96 -37.41
CA ARG A 469 -31.23 -60.58 -37.93
C ARG A 469 -32.34 -59.76 -37.26
N ALA A 470 -32.10 -58.49 -36.94
CA ALA A 470 -33.06 -57.59 -36.28
C ALA A 470 -32.91 -56.12 -36.71
N VAL A 471 -34.02 -55.40 -36.80
CA VAL A 471 -34.06 -53.93 -37.05
C VAL A 471 -33.92 -53.16 -35.73
N TYR A 472 -33.25 -52.00 -35.75
CA TYR A 472 -33.13 -51.10 -34.59
C TYR A 472 -33.58 -49.67 -34.91
N GLU A 473 -34.10 -48.96 -33.90
CA GLU A 473 -34.66 -47.61 -34.01
C GLU A 473 -33.75 -46.55 -33.38
N ASN A 474 -33.91 -45.29 -33.80
CA ASN A 474 -33.28 -44.14 -33.16
C ASN A 474 -34.09 -43.66 -31.93
N ALA A 475 -33.55 -42.68 -31.20
CA ALA A 475 -34.21 -42.12 -30.00
C ALA A 475 -35.54 -41.39 -30.25
N LYS A 476 -36.03 -41.31 -31.49
CA LYS A 476 -37.34 -40.78 -31.87
C LYS A 476 -38.35 -41.86 -32.30
N GLY A 477 -37.95 -43.14 -32.30
CA GLY A 477 -38.79 -44.26 -32.77
C GLY A 477 -38.84 -44.41 -34.30
N GLU A 478 -37.86 -43.85 -35.02
CA GLU A 478 -37.71 -44.05 -36.46
C GLU A 478 -36.68 -45.17 -36.70
N ILE A 479 -36.89 -46.03 -37.70
CA ILE A 479 -35.96 -47.10 -38.07
C ILE A 479 -34.61 -46.48 -38.45
N ALA A 480 -33.54 -46.89 -37.76
CA ALA A 480 -32.18 -46.37 -37.93
C ALA A 480 -31.24 -47.36 -38.63
N GLY A 481 -31.62 -48.63 -38.69
CA GLY A 481 -30.79 -49.66 -39.32
C GLY A 481 -31.14 -51.09 -38.90
N LEU A 482 -30.21 -52.00 -39.16
CA LEU A 482 -30.34 -53.46 -39.00
C LEU A 482 -29.04 -54.05 -38.45
N VAL A 483 -29.11 -55.15 -37.68
CA VAL A 483 -27.98 -55.96 -37.19
C VAL A 483 -28.18 -57.45 -37.51
N GLY A 484 -27.10 -58.17 -37.83
CA GLY A 484 -27.12 -59.62 -38.10
C GLY A 484 -25.95 -60.39 -37.44
N VAL A 485 -26.18 -61.68 -37.07
CA VAL A 485 -25.28 -62.55 -36.27
C VAL A 485 -25.30 -64.02 -36.76
N LEU A 486 -24.16 -64.74 -36.79
CA LEU A 486 -24.02 -66.12 -37.33
C LEU A 486 -23.38 -67.14 -36.33
N TYR A 487 -23.95 -68.34 -36.11
CA TYR A 487 -23.44 -69.38 -35.16
C TYR A 487 -23.12 -70.76 -35.78
N ASP A 488 -22.11 -71.49 -35.27
CA ASP A 488 -21.64 -72.87 -35.64
C ASP A 488 -21.62 -73.81 -34.38
N VAL A 489 -21.79 -75.15 -34.52
CA VAL A 489 -22.29 -76.06 -33.45
C VAL A 489 -21.77 -77.53 -33.42
N SER A 490 -20.46 -77.81 -33.52
CA SER A 490 -19.98 -79.17 -33.90
C SER A 490 -19.50 -80.24 -32.85
N GLU A 491 -19.02 -79.99 -31.61
CA GLU A 491 -18.05 -80.96 -30.95
C GLU A 491 -18.15 -81.40 -29.43
N LEU A 492 -19.17 -81.06 -28.63
CA LEU A 492 -18.95 -80.80 -27.18
C LEU A 492 -19.44 -81.84 -26.11
N LYS A 493 -18.79 -83.01 -25.87
CA LYS A 493 -19.36 -84.05 -24.92
C LYS A 493 -18.56 -84.75 -23.77
N GLY A 494 -17.26 -84.48 -23.53
CA GLY A 494 -16.63 -84.59 -22.17
C GLY A 494 -16.19 -85.96 -21.55
N ALA A 495 -15.38 -85.89 -20.47
CA ALA A 495 -14.82 -86.98 -19.63
C ALA A 495 -14.31 -86.43 -18.26
N ALA A 496 -14.72 -86.95 -17.07
CA ALA A 496 -14.48 -86.22 -15.79
C ALA A 496 -14.15 -86.98 -14.45
N GLU A 497 -14.83 -88.08 -14.05
CA GLU A 497 -15.04 -88.34 -12.60
C GLU A 497 -13.92 -89.07 -11.79
N LYS A 498 -12.85 -89.62 -12.37
CA LYS A 498 -11.92 -90.52 -11.63
C LYS A 498 -10.80 -89.86 -10.80
N LEU A 499 -10.71 -88.52 -10.76
CA LEU A 499 -9.54 -87.80 -10.21
C LEU A 499 -9.62 -87.45 -8.71
N ARG A 500 -10.82 -87.53 -8.09
CA ARG A 500 -11.20 -86.60 -6.99
C ARG A 500 -10.67 -86.86 -5.56
N GLN A 501 -10.36 -88.10 -5.16
CA GLN A 501 -10.19 -88.43 -3.72
C GLN A 501 -8.74 -88.47 -3.17
N ALA A 502 -7.71 -88.58 -4.01
CA ALA A 502 -6.31 -88.55 -3.53
C ALA A 502 -5.79 -87.12 -3.27
N GLU A 503 -6.44 -86.14 -3.90
CA GLU A 503 -6.00 -84.75 -4.00
C GLU A 503 -6.29 -83.96 -2.72
N GLU A 504 -7.44 -84.20 -2.06
CA GLU A 504 -7.98 -83.39 -0.95
C GLU A 504 -7.06 -83.29 0.29
N LYS A 505 -6.31 -84.35 0.64
CA LYS A 505 -5.46 -84.36 1.84
C LYS A 505 -4.16 -83.57 1.69
N TYR A 506 -3.51 -83.67 0.53
CA TYR A 506 -2.27 -82.93 0.26
C TYR A 506 -2.57 -81.43 0.09
N ARG A 507 -3.70 -81.14 -0.58
CA ARG A 507 -4.26 -79.80 -0.76
C ARG A 507 -4.41 -79.04 0.57
N GLY A 508 -4.94 -79.66 1.62
CA GLY A 508 -5.27 -78.98 2.89
C GLY A 508 -4.10 -78.36 3.68
N ILE A 509 -2.88 -78.93 3.65
CA ILE A 509 -1.71 -78.31 4.32
C ILE A 509 -1.11 -77.23 3.44
N PHE A 510 -1.09 -77.48 2.13
CA PHE A 510 -0.56 -76.58 1.13
C PHE A 510 -1.38 -75.26 1.08
N GLU A 511 -2.70 -75.38 1.01
CA GLU A 511 -3.61 -74.24 0.82
C GLU A 511 -3.67 -73.26 2.01
N ASN A 512 -3.45 -73.73 3.23
CA ASN A 512 -3.69 -72.96 4.46
C ASN A 512 -2.43 -72.33 5.09
N SER A 513 -1.27 -72.38 4.43
CA SER A 513 -0.05 -71.70 4.90
C SER A 513 -0.13 -70.19 4.66
N ALA A 514 0.23 -69.38 5.66
CA ALA A 514 0.32 -67.92 5.53
C ALA A 514 1.58 -67.43 4.78
N LEU A 515 2.58 -68.29 4.60
CA LEU A 515 3.74 -68.05 3.75
C LEU A 515 3.46 -68.56 2.34
N GLY A 516 3.95 -67.84 1.32
CA GLY A 516 3.88 -68.28 -0.07
C GLY A 516 4.80 -69.49 -0.27
N ILE A 517 4.25 -70.64 -0.65
CA ILE A 517 5.01 -71.87 -0.90
C ILE A 517 4.94 -72.15 -2.41
N PHE A 518 6.11 -72.39 -3.01
CA PHE A 518 6.19 -72.78 -4.42
C PHE A 518 7.17 -73.96 -4.62
N ARG A 519 6.89 -74.72 -5.69
CA ARG A 519 7.79 -75.71 -6.31
C ARG A 519 7.86 -75.39 -7.80
N MET A 520 9.04 -75.42 -8.39
CA MET A 520 9.26 -75.21 -9.83
C MET A 520 10.32 -76.17 -10.38
N THR A 521 10.36 -76.35 -11.71
CA THR A 521 11.42 -77.08 -12.41
C THR A 521 12.70 -76.24 -12.55
N PRO A 522 13.86 -76.84 -12.90
CA PRO A 522 15.09 -76.10 -13.18
C PRO A 522 14.95 -75.09 -14.32
N ASP A 523 14.06 -75.37 -15.28
CA ASP A 523 13.74 -74.50 -16.41
C ASP A 523 12.74 -73.38 -16.06
N GLY A 524 12.38 -73.23 -14.78
CA GLY A 524 11.54 -72.14 -14.27
C GLY A 524 10.03 -72.40 -14.31
N GLN A 525 9.56 -73.54 -14.81
CA GLN A 525 8.12 -73.81 -14.85
C GLN A 525 7.59 -74.15 -13.45
N ALA A 526 6.55 -73.45 -13.00
CA ALA A 526 5.92 -73.75 -11.73
C ALA A 526 5.22 -75.12 -11.77
N VAL A 527 5.39 -75.89 -10.70
CA VAL A 527 4.85 -77.25 -10.52
C VAL A 527 3.73 -77.23 -9.48
N ASP A 528 3.96 -76.56 -8.35
CA ASP A 528 2.95 -76.32 -7.32
C ASP A 528 3.10 -74.87 -6.80
N VAL A 529 2.01 -74.12 -6.66
CA VAL A 529 1.98 -72.87 -5.85
C VAL A 529 0.75 -72.82 -4.95
N ASN A 530 0.89 -72.31 -3.73
CA ASN A 530 -0.23 -72.22 -2.79
C ASN A 530 -1.00 -70.89 -2.88
N PRO A 531 -2.21 -70.79 -2.31
CA PRO A 531 -3.03 -69.58 -2.32
C PRO A 531 -2.37 -68.36 -1.69
N ALA A 532 -1.51 -68.52 -0.68
CA ALA A 532 -0.74 -67.39 -0.15
C ALA A 532 0.29 -66.86 -1.15
N MET A 533 0.94 -67.74 -1.94
CA MET A 533 1.82 -67.33 -3.03
C MET A 533 1.05 -66.60 -4.12
N LEU A 534 -0.12 -67.12 -4.51
CA LEU A 534 -1.04 -66.49 -5.46
C LEU A 534 -1.49 -65.08 -4.98
N ALA A 535 -1.89 -64.96 -3.71
CA ALA A 535 -2.28 -63.69 -3.09
C ALA A 535 -1.11 -62.69 -2.98
N MET A 536 0.11 -63.16 -2.67
CA MET A 536 1.33 -62.32 -2.69
C MET A 536 1.64 -61.83 -4.12
N LEU A 537 1.45 -62.68 -5.13
CA LEU A 537 1.60 -62.34 -6.56
C LEU A 537 0.42 -61.52 -7.12
N GLY A 538 -0.67 -61.34 -6.36
CA GLY A 538 -1.84 -60.56 -6.76
C GLY A 538 -2.65 -61.18 -7.89
N VAL A 539 -2.69 -62.51 -7.96
CA VAL A 539 -3.44 -63.26 -8.99
C VAL A 539 -4.24 -64.39 -8.37
N ASP A 540 -5.41 -64.65 -8.92
CA ASP A 540 -6.18 -65.86 -8.62
C ASP A 540 -5.66 -67.08 -9.44
N ASP A 541 -4.90 -66.83 -10.52
CA ASP A 541 -4.33 -67.83 -11.43
C ASP A 541 -2.89 -67.47 -11.82
N LEU A 542 -1.97 -68.41 -11.62
CA LEU A 542 -0.55 -68.25 -11.90
C LEU A 542 -0.22 -68.29 -13.41
N ASP A 543 -0.95 -69.06 -14.23
CA ASP A 543 -0.61 -69.26 -15.64
C ASP A 543 -0.75 -67.96 -16.45
N ILE A 544 -1.71 -67.12 -16.05
CA ILE A 544 -1.91 -65.77 -16.60
C ILE A 544 -0.70 -64.87 -16.29
N LEU A 545 -0.09 -65.02 -15.11
CA LEU A 545 1.12 -64.30 -14.73
C LEU A 545 2.34 -64.79 -15.52
N LEU A 546 2.54 -66.11 -15.59
CA LEU A 546 3.69 -66.74 -16.26
C LEU A 546 3.69 -66.41 -17.75
N ARG A 547 2.61 -66.68 -18.50
CA ARG A 547 2.55 -66.38 -19.95
C ARG A 547 2.87 -64.92 -20.31
N ARG A 548 2.61 -63.97 -19.39
CA ARG A 548 2.91 -62.54 -19.57
C ARG A 548 4.32 -62.13 -19.17
N ARG A 549 4.99 -62.89 -18.30
CA ARG A 549 6.31 -62.53 -17.74
C ARG A 549 7.42 -63.55 -18.00
N GLY A 550 7.13 -64.66 -18.66
CA GLY A 550 8.07 -65.74 -18.94
C GLY A 550 7.80 -66.95 -18.04
N ASP A 551 8.71 -67.22 -17.12
CA ASP A 551 8.61 -68.33 -16.16
C ASP A 551 8.69 -67.86 -14.69
N MET A 552 8.67 -68.79 -13.72
CA MET A 552 8.72 -68.45 -12.30
C MET A 552 10.08 -67.84 -11.90
N MET A 553 11.16 -68.13 -12.65
CA MET A 553 12.45 -67.46 -12.48
C MET A 553 12.34 -65.98 -12.87
N ASP A 554 11.70 -65.69 -14.01
CA ASP A 554 11.51 -64.32 -14.46
C ASP A 554 10.61 -63.52 -13.49
N VAL A 555 9.58 -64.17 -12.92
CA VAL A 555 8.67 -63.55 -11.94
C VAL A 555 9.37 -63.27 -10.59
N LEU A 556 10.18 -64.20 -10.06
CA LEU A 556 10.74 -64.07 -8.70
C LEU A 556 12.17 -63.50 -8.66
N PHE A 557 12.98 -63.76 -9.68
CA PHE A 557 14.41 -63.41 -9.73
C PHE A 557 14.69 -62.23 -10.67
N SER A 558 13.67 -61.80 -11.44
CA SER A 558 13.76 -60.75 -12.47
C SER A 558 14.70 -61.12 -13.62
N GLY A 559 14.77 -62.41 -13.97
CA GLY A 559 15.53 -62.94 -15.11
C GLY A 559 16.37 -64.17 -14.77
N ARG A 560 16.53 -65.06 -15.75
CA ARG A 560 17.28 -66.33 -15.63
C ARG A 560 18.76 -66.18 -15.22
N ASP A 561 19.44 -65.10 -15.60
CA ASP A 561 20.87 -64.90 -15.30
C ASP A 561 21.15 -64.85 -13.79
N ARG A 562 20.26 -64.24 -13.01
CA ARG A 562 20.39 -64.15 -11.55
C ARG A 562 20.19 -65.52 -10.88
N PHE A 563 19.37 -66.39 -11.47
CA PHE A 563 19.20 -67.77 -11.01
C PHE A 563 20.44 -68.64 -11.32
N ALA A 564 21.04 -68.48 -12.50
CA ALA A 564 22.28 -69.18 -12.87
C ALA A 564 23.45 -68.90 -11.90
N LEU A 565 23.64 -67.62 -11.53
CA LEU A 565 24.63 -67.22 -10.52
C LEU A 565 24.37 -67.82 -9.12
N LEU A 566 23.10 -68.01 -8.74
CA LEU A 566 22.75 -68.64 -7.46
C LEU A 566 23.02 -70.15 -7.47
N LEU A 567 22.84 -70.83 -8.61
CA LEU A 567 23.22 -72.23 -8.79
C LEU A 567 24.74 -72.43 -8.65
N GLU A 568 25.57 -71.59 -9.26
CA GLU A 568 27.04 -71.68 -9.13
C GLU A 568 27.52 -71.48 -7.68
N SER A 569 26.78 -70.71 -6.87
CA SER A 569 27.11 -70.51 -5.46
C SER A 569 26.71 -71.68 -4.52
N ALA A 570 25.90 -72.63 -5.01
CA ALA A 570 25.28 -73.68 -4.21
C ALA A 570 25.98 -75.04 -4.37
N VAL A 571 27.28 -75.10 -4.04
CA VAL A 571 28.14 -76.28 -4.22
C VAL A 571 28.00 -77.32 -3.09
N ASP A 572 26.91 -77.30 -2.32
CA ASP A 572 26.68 -78.21 -1.18
C ASP A 572 25.20 -78.64 -1.08
N ASP A 573 24.94 -79.96 -1.01
CA ASP A 573 23.62 -80.62 -1.19
C ASP A 573 22.57 -80.30 -0.10
N GLN A 574 22.92 -79.45 0.87
CA GLN A 574 22.05 -78.98 1.96
C GLN A 574 21.91 -77.45 2.05
N ALA A 575 22.53 -76.68 1.16
CA ALA A 575 22.49 -75.22 1.23
C ALA A 575 21.07 -74.65 0.91
N THR A 576 20.47 -73.95 1.87
CA THR A 576 19.32 -73.06 1.62
C THR A 576 19.79 -71.68 1.18
N ILE A 577 19.31 -71.21 0.04
CA ILE A 577 19.66 -69.93 -0.56
C ILE A 577 18.63 -68.87 -0.10
N LYS A 578 19.11 -67.71 0.34
CA LYS A 578 18.28 -66.61 0.87
C LYS A 578 18.60 -65.30 0.18
N PHE A 579 17.59 -64.59 -0.31
CA PHE A 579 17.75 -63.28 -0.92
C PHE A 579 16.44 -62.47 -0.89
N GLU A 580 16.58 -61.14 -0.94
CA GLU A 580 15.45 -60.22 -1.13
C GLU A 580 15.24 -59.95 -2.63
N THR A 581 13.98 -59.82 -3.02
CA THR A 581 13.56 -59.48 -4.37
C THR A 581 12.35 -58.53 -4.35
N ARG A 582 12.09 -57.88 -5.48
CA ARG A 582 10.90 -57.05 -5.67
C ARG A 582 10.22 -57.46 -6.97
N PHE A 583 8.98 -57.91 -6.86
CA PHE A 583 8.15 -58.26 -8.01
C PHE A 583 6.90 -57.38 -8.06
N VAL A 584 6.29 -57.30 -9.24
CA VAL A 584 5.15 -56.40 -9.49
C VAL A 584 3.93 -57.25 -9.83
N ARG A 585 2.89 -57.13 -9.02
CA ARG A 585 1.59 -57.77 -9.22
C ARG A 585 0.91 -57.28 -10.51
N PRO A 586 -0.02 -58.04 -11.11
CA PRO A 586 -0.77 -57.56 -12.29
C PRO A 586 -1.71 -56.38 -12.02
N ASP A 587 -2.13 -56.16 -10.77
CA ASP A 587 -2.83 -54.93 -10.32
C ASP A 587 -1.91 -53.69 -10.28
N THR A 588 -0.65 -53.85 -10.71
CA THR A 588 0.48 -52.89 -10.70
C THR A 588 1.10 -52.58 -9.34
N ARG A 589 0.63 -53.17 -8.23
CA ARG A 589 1.24 -52.99 -6.91
C ARG A 589 2.59 -53.72 -6.84
N GLN A 590 3.62 -53.03 -6.32
CA GLN A 590 4.91 -53.66 -6.02
C GLN A 590 4.86 -54.38 -4.68
N VAL A 591 5.50 -55.56 -4.62
CA VAL A 591 5.72 -56.34 -3.41
C VAL A 591 7.22 -56.53 -3.22
N THR A 592 7.71 -56.20 -2.02
CA THR A 592 9.06 -56.59 -1.58
C THR A 592 8.95 -57.90 -0.82
N ALA A 593 9.72 -58.90 -1.24
CA ALA A 593 9.64 -60.24 -0.69
C ALA A 593 11.02 -60.83 -0.37
N ASN A 594 11.10 -61.52 0.77
CA ASN A 594 12.22 -62.37 1.12
C ASN A 594 11.95 -63.80 0.66
N ILE A 595 12.87 -64.37 -0.11
CA ILE A 595 12.77 -65.73 -0.63
C ILE A 595 13.83 -66.61 0.04
N ASN A 596 13.38 -67.72 0.62
CA ASN A 596 14.21 -68.81 1.11
C ASN A 596 13.95 -70.04 0.23
N MET A 597 14.95 -70.55 -0.49
CA MET A 597 14.77 -71.69 -1.39
C MET A 597 15.80 -72.81 -1.18
N ARG A 598 15.45 -74.02 -1.62
CA ARG A 598 16.30 -75.20 -1.65
C ARG A 598 16.18 -75.94 -2.99
N LEU A 599 17.31 -76.48 -3.42
CA LEU A 599 17.46 -77.32 -4.60
C LEU A 599 17.21 -78.80 -4.26
N ILE A 600 16.47 -79.52 -5.10
CA ILE A 600 16.12 -80.95 -4.91
C ILE A 600 16.54 -81.74 -6.15
N ALA A 601 17.41 -82.73 -5.97
CA ALA A 601 17.89 -83.61 -7.04
C ALA A 601 17.02 -84.87 -7.25
N ASN A 602 17.03 -85.37 -8.48
CA ASN A 602 16.61 -86.70 -8.89
C ASN A 602 17.54 -87.77 -8.28
N ARG A 603 17.10 -89.03 -8.27
CA ARG A 603 17.89 -90.22 -7.90
C ARG A 603 19.19 -90.37 -8.68
N ASP A 604 19.26 -89.80 -9.88
CA ASP A 604 20.45 -89.80 -10.74
C ASP A 604 21.41 -88.61 -10.49
N GLY A 605 21.16 -87.78 -9.46
CA GLY A 605 22.02 -86.66 -9.05
C GLY A 605 21.79 -85.33 -9.79
N TYR A 606 20.93 -85.30 -10.80
CA TYR A 606 20.56 -84.06 -11.51
C TYR A 606 19.48 -83.27 -10.79
N LEU A 607 19.52 -81.93 -10.82
CA LEU A 607 18.48 -81.07 -10.24
C LEU A 607 17.10 -81.38 -10.86
N ALA A 608 16.11 -81.67 -10.02
CA ALA A 608 14.75 -82.03 -10.42
C ALA A 608 13.72 -80.94 -10.11
N TYR A 609 13.83 -80.30 -8.94
CA TYR A 609 12.94 -79.23 -8.51
C TYR A 609 13.68 -78.17 -7.68
N VAL A 610 13.12 -76.97 -7.67
CA VAL A 610 13.44 -75.92 -6.69
C VAL A 610 12.19 -75.68 -5.86
N GLU A 611 12.31 -75.83 -4.54
CA GLU A 611 11.25 -75.51 -3.58
C GLU A 611 11.61 -74.25 -2.81
N GLY A 612 10.64 -73.38 -2.58
CA GLY A 612 10.88 -72.13 -1.85
C GLY A 612 9.68 -71.64 -1.05
N VAL A 613 10.01 -70.82 -0.06
CA VAL A 613 9.07 -70.14 0.82
C VAL A 613 9.32 -68.64 0.75
N VAL A 614 8.25 -67.88 0.62
CA VAL A 614 8.24 -66.43 0.35
C VAL A 614 7.49 -65.69 1.44
N GLU A 615 8.08 -64.60 1.92
CA GLU A 615 7.54 -63.70 2.94
C GLU A 615 7.43 -62.28 2.39
N ASP A 616 6.25 -61.66 2.47
CA ASP A 616 5.99 -60.27 2.07
C ASP A 616 6.43 -59.30 3.18
N VAL A 617 7.37 -58.42 2.88
CA VAL A 617 7.92 -57.41 3.80
C VAL A 617 7.58 -55.96 3.39
N THR A 618 6.63 -55.79 2.46
CA THR A 618 6.30 -54.50 1.83
C THR A 618 5.93 -53.41 2.85
N MET A 619 5.07 -53.72 3.82
CA MET A 619 4.61 -52.79 4.87
C MET A 619 5.77 -52.17 5.68
N ARG A 620 6.85 -52.92 5.90
CA ARG A 620 8.02 -52.43 6.64
C ARG A 620 8.78 -51.39 5.83
N HIS A 621 9.02 -51.66 4.54
CA HIS A 621 9.69 -50.72 3.66
C HIS A 621 8.83 -49.50 3.33
N GLU A 622 7.50 -49.63 3.28
CA GLU A 622 6.59 -48.48 3.16
C GLU A 622 6.71 -47.55 4.38
N ALA A 623 6.78 -48.08 5.60
CA ALA A 623 6.98 -47.28 6.82
C ALA A 623 8.37 -46.62 6.89
N GLU A 624 9.44 -47.36 6.58
CA GLU A 624 10.82 -46.81 6.52
C GLU A 624 10.95 -45.72 5.43
N ARG A 625 10.26 -45.88 4.28
CA ARG A 625 10.20 -44.87 3.23
C ARG A 625 9.39 -43.65 3.65
N ALA A 626 8.20 -43.82 4.22
CA ALA A 626 7.37 -42.70 4.67
C ALA A 626 8.07 -41.84 5.74
N LEU A 627 8.84 -42.46 6.65
CA LEU A 627 9.67 -41.74 7.61
C LEU A 627 10.76 -40.92 6.90
N ARG A 628 11.44 -41.51 5.90
CA ARG A 628 12.46 -40.83 5.10
C ARG A 628 11.88 -39.68 4.28
N GLU A 629 10.76 -39.90 3.60
CA GLU A 629 10.04 -38.89 2.82
C GLU A 629 9.57 -37.73 3.72
N SER A 630 9.12 -38.02 4.95
CA SER A 630 8.77 -36.98 5.94
C SER A 630 10.00 -36.18 6.40
N GLN A 631 11.16 -36.81 6.58
CA GLN A 631 12.40 -36.13 6.95
C GLN A 631 12.94 -35.28 5.79
N GLU A 632 12.93 -35.80 4.56
CA GLU A 632 13.32 -35.07 3.35
C GLU A 632 12.37 -33.89 3.08
N MET A 633 11.05 -34.06 3.26
CA MET A 633 10.05 -32.98 3.17
C MET A 633 10.29 -31.87 4.21
N LEU A 634 10.50 -32.21 5.49
CA LEU A 634 10.76 -31.21 6.54
C LEU A 634 12.03 -30.40 6.25
N ARG A 635 13.08 -31.07 5.76
CA ARG A 635 14.33 -30.41 5.33
C ARG A 635 14.08 -29.46 4.15
N LEU A 636 13.36 -29.92 3.12
CA LEU A 636 13.00 -29.09 1.95
C LEU A 636 12.18 -27.87 2.35
N VAL A 637 11.23 -28.01 3.29
CA VAL A 637 10.44 -26.87 3.79
C VAL A 637 11.35 -25.85 4.50
N LEU A 638 12.21 -26.30 5.42
CA LEU A 638 13.13 -25.40 6.14
C LEU A 638 14.11 -24.69 5.19
N ASP A 639 14.71 -25.42 4.25
CA ASP A 639 15.73 -24.90 3.32
C ASP A 639 15.16 -24.00 2.21
N ASN A 640 13.84 -24.00 1.98
CA ASN A 640 13.17 -23.08 1.03
C ASN A 640 12.44 -21.91 1.71
N ILE A 641 12.37 -21.87 3.05
CA ILE A 641 11.88 -20.69 3.77
C ILE A 641 12.93 -19.57 3.68
N PRO A 642 12.57 -18.35 3.22
CA PRO A 642 13.52 -17.25 3.06
C PRO A 642 13.94 -16.59 4.38
N GLN A 643 13.19 -16.84 5.45
CA GLN A 643 13.51 -16.40 6.81
C GLN A 643 14.73 -17.18 7.34
N LEU A 644 15.58 -16.49 8.09
CA LEU A 644 16.78 -17.06 8.71
C LEU A 644 16.34 -17.91 9.91
N VAL A 645 16.56 -19.23 9.91
CA VAL A 645 16.12 -20.14 10.98
C VAL A 645 17.31 -20.89 11.57
N SER A 646 17.46 -20.90 12.90
CA SER A 646 18.47 -21.70 13.61
C SER A 646 18.01 -22.15 14.98
N TRP A 647 18.54 -23.27 15.46
CA TRP A 647 18.23 -23.79 16.80
C TRP A 647 19.49 -24.25 17.53
N LYS A 648 19.48 -24.08 18.86
CA LYS A 648 20.61 -24.36 19.76
C LYS A 648 20.20 -25.25 20.92
N ASP A 649 21.17 -25.94 21.50
CA ASP A 649 21.01 -26.72 22.74
C ASP A 649 21.02 -25.82 24.01
N LYS A 650 20.89 -26.46 25.19
CA LYS A 650 20.99 -25.79 26.50
C LYS A 650 22.34 -25.10 26.76
N ALA A 651 23.39 -25.48 26.04
CA ALA A 651 24.73 -24.91 26.14
C ALA A 651 24.96 -23.80 25.09
N LEU A 652 23.90 -23.34 24.40
CA LEU A 652 23.91 -22.35 23.34
C LEU A 652 24.75 -22.75 22.12
N ARG A 653 24.86 -24.07 21.86
CA ARG A 653 25.54 -24.60 20.68
C ARG A 653 24.56 -24.91 19.57
N TYR A 654 24.89 -24.53 18.33
CA TYR A 654 24.05 -24.79 17.17
C TYR A 654 23.81 -26.31 16.98
N LEU A 655 22.53 -26.69 17.02
CA LEU A 655 22.01 -28.02 16.70
C LEU A 655 21.49 -28.10 15.26
N GLY A 656 21.33 -26.96 14.60
CA GLY A 656 21.00 -26.87 13.20
C GLY A 656 20.57 -25.46 12.78
N ALA A 657 20.50 -25.25 11.47
CA ALA A 657 20.04 -24.04 10.83
C ALA A 657 19.53 -24.37 9.43
N ASN A 658 18.68 -23.52 8.86
CA ASN A 658 18.27 -23.66 7.47
C ASN A 658 19.30 -23.04 6.51
N ARG A 659 19.19 -23.41 5.24
CA ARG A 659 20.01 -22.88 4.15
C ARG A 659 20.12 -21.34 4.14
N ALA A 660 19.01 -20.62 4.35
CA ALA A 660 18.99 -19.16 4.36
C ALA A 660 19.91 -18.57 5.44
N PHE A 661 19.88 -19.13 6.66
CA PHE A 661 20.77 -18.73 7.76
C PHE A 661 22.25 -18.97 7.41
N THR A 662 22.59 -20.15 6.86
CA THR A 662 23.97 -20.47 6.48
C THR A 662 24.49 -19.58 5.36
N GLU A 663 23.68 -19.27 4.34
CA GLU A 663 24.07 -18.39 3.23
C GLU A 663 24.24 -16.92 3.67
N PHE A 664 23.40 -16.43 4.60
CA PHE A 664 23.48 -15.05 5.11
C PHE A 664 24.75 -14.78 5.91
N PHE A 665 25.20 -15.75 6.72
CA PHE A 665 26.40 -15.65 7.57
C PHE A 665 27.68 -16.28 6.98
N GLY A 666 27.57 -17.02 5.86
CA GLY A 666 28.74 -17.44 5.05
C GLY A 666 29.28 -18.83 5.34
N PHE A 667 28.44 -19.70 5.91
CA PHE A 667 28.78 -21.10 6.13
C PHE A 667 28.51 -21.90 4.84
N THR A 668 29.52 -22.64 4.36
CA THR A 668 29.44 -23.46 3.15
C THR A 668 28.59 -24.72 3.32
N ASP A 669 28.49 -25.21 4.55
CA ASP A 669 27.67 -26.34 4.97
C ASP A 669 27.17 -26.12 6.40
N LEU A 670 26.23 -26.96 6.83
CA LEU A 670 25.73 -26.92 8.21
C LEU A 670 26.77 -27.45 9.20
N ASP A 671 27.59 -28.42 8.79
CA ASP A 671 28.59 -29.10 9.65
C ASP A 671 29.66 -28.13 10.17
N ALA A 672 30.01 -27.08 9.41
CA ALA A 672 30.88 -26.01 9.84
C ALA A 672 30.29 -25.15 10.97
N LEU A 673 28.97 -25.10 11.13
CA LEU A 673 28.25 -24.37 12.19
C LEU A 673 27.93 -25.26 13.41
N MET A 674 27.68 -26.56 13.18
CA MET A 674 27.28 -27.52 14.21
C MET A 674 28.21 -27.51 15.44
N GLY A 675 27.61 -27.46 16.63
CA GLY A 675 28.34 -27.50 17.91
C GLY A 675 29.08 -26.20 18.30
N ARG A 676 29.15 -25.19 17.43
CA ARG A 676 29.71 -23.86 17.74
C ARG A 676 28.69 -22.98 18.46
N ASP A 677 29.15 -21.88 19.06
CA ASP A 677 28.31 -20.82 19.62
C ASP A 677 28.31 -19.57 18.72
N ASP A 678 27.66 -18.49 19.17
CA ASP A 678 27.54 -17.23 18.43
C ASP A 678 28.88 -16.54 18.10
N THR A 679 29.99 -16.92 18.77
CA THR A 679 31.32 -16.36 18.45
C THR A 679 31.83 -16.80 17.07
N ALA A 680 31.22 -17.83 16.46
CA ALA A 680 31.51 -18.25 15.10
C ALA A 680 30.85 -17.35 14.03
N LEU A 681 29.87 -16.52 14.40
CA LEU A 681 29.19 -15.61 13.47
C LEU A 681 29.98 -14.31 13.28
N PRO A 682 29.87 -13.64 12.10
CA PRO A 682 30.48 -12.32 11.86
C PRO A 682 29.71 -11.16 12.54
N LEU A 683 29.39 -11.32 13.83
CA LEU A 683 28.74 -10.32 14.68
C LEU A 683 29.78 -9.49 15.44
N ARG A 684 29.38 -8.30 15.95
CA ARG A 684 30.24 -7.52 16.85
C ARG A 684 30.25 -8.18 18.25
N PRO A 685 31.31 -8.06 19.05
CA PRO A 685 31.37 -8.67 20.39
C PRO A 685 30.19 -8.25 21.29
N GLU A 686 29.80 -6.98 21.22
CA GLU A 686 28.62 -6.42 21.92
C GLU A 686 27.30 -7.07 21.50
N ASP A 687 27.14 -7.42 20.22
CA ASP A 687 25.96 -8.12 19.70
C ASP A 687 25.94 -9.59 20.14
N VAL A 688 27.09 -10.25 20.17
CA VAL A 688 27.24 -11.65 20.62
C VAL A 688 26.81 -11.80 22.08
N ASP A 689 27.27 -10.90 22.97
CA ASP A 689 26.89 -10.92 24.38
C ASP A 689 25.39 -10.58 24.59
N ALA A 690 24.84 -9.64 23.82
CA ALA A 690 23.41 -9.32 23.86
C ALA A 690 22.53 -10.48 23.37
N VAL A 691 22.94 -11.16 22.28
CA VAL A 691 22.27 -12.36 21.75
C VAL A 691 22.30 -13.49 22.78
N ARG A 692 23.46 -13.76 23.38
CA ARG A 692 23.64 -14.78 24.44
C ARG A 692 22.81 -14.47 25.69
N ALA A 693 22.79 -13.24 26.16
CA ALA A 693 21.98 -12.84 27.31
C ALA A 693 20.47 -13.05 27.03
N THR A 694 20.02 -12.71 25.82
CA THR A 694 18.63 -12.92 25.39
C THR A 694 18.27 -14.41 25.31
N ASP A 695 19.16 -15.26 24.78
CA ASP A 695 18.91 -16.71 24.69
C ASP A 695 18.76 -17.34 26.09
N ILE A 696 19.57 -16.87 27.06
CA ILE A 696 19.48 -17.30 28.45
C ILE A 696 18.15 -16.84 29.08
N ASP A 697 17.68 -15.61 28.82
CA ASP A 697 16.38 -15.12 29.32
C ASP A 697 15.22 -15.96 28.79
N VAL A 698 15.18 -16.20 27.48
CA VAL A 698 14.15 -17.01 26.79
C VAL A 698 14.03 -18.41 27.39
N MET A 699 15.17 -19.10 27.57
CA MET A 699 15.19 -20.45 28.14
C MET A 699 14.89 -20.47 29.64
N ARG A 700 15.39 -19.50 30.42
CA ARG A 700 15.22 -19.46 31.88
C ARG A 700 13.80 -19.08 32.29
N ASN A 701 13.20 -18.11 31.59
CA ASN A 701 11.87 -17.61 31.88
C ASN A 701 10.78 -18.30 31.03
N ASN A 702 11.16 -19.25 30.17
CA ASN A 702 10.29 -20.06 29.32
C ASN A 702 9.27 -19.22 28.53
N ARG A 703 9.72 -18.10 27.96
CA ARG A 703 8.88 -17.11 27.28
C ARG A 703 9.47 -16.73 25.92
N PRO A 704 8.65 -16.48 24.90
CA PRO A 704 9.14 -15.95 23.64
C PRO A 704 9.63 -14.50 23.83
N VAL A 705 10.68 -14.12 23.10
CA VAL A 705 11.20 -12.74 23.05
C VAL A 705 11.38 -12.34 21.59
N ALA A 706 11.04 -11.09 21.27
CA ALA A 706 11.29 -10.46 19.98
C ALA A 706 12.14 -9.20 20.17
N GLY A 707 12.93 -8.84 19.17
CA GLY A 707 13.77 -7.65 19.17
C GLY A 707 14.45 -7.41 17.83
N GLU A 708 15.15 -6.29 17.70
CA GLU A 708 15.91 -5.94 16.50
C GLU A 708 17.41 -6.12 16.74
N LEU A 709 18.13 -6.56 15.71
CA LEU A 709 19.59 -6.68 15.72
C LEU A 709 20.17 -6.07 14.45
N ALA A 710 21.11 -5.15 14.60
CA ALA A 710 21.97 -4.73 13.51
C ALA A 710 23.02 -5.81 13.26
N ALA A 711 23.03 -6.43 12.09
CA ALA A 711 23.96 -7.49 11.71
C ALA A 711 24.63 -7.15 10.39
N ARG A 712 25.81 -7.72 10.13
CA ARG A 712 26.50 -7.61 8.84
C ARG A 712 26.37 -8.91 8.08
N ASN A 713 25.90 -8.85 6.83
CA ASN A 713 25.85 -10.02 5.97
C ASN A 713 27.24 -10.33 5.37
N VAL A 714 27.38 -11.51 4.75
CA VAL A 714 28.61 -11.94 4.05
C VAL A 714 29.18 -10.98 3.01
N ARG A 715 28.36 -10.07 2.47
CA ARG A 715 28.79 -9.08 1.47
C ARG A 715 29.31 -7.79 2.11
N GLY A 716 29.36 -7.73 3.44
CA GLY A 716 29.82 -6.58 4.20
C GLY A 716 28.78 -5.47 4.36
N ALA A 717 27.54 -5.68 3.91
CA ALA A 717 26.46 -4.70 4.09
C ALA A 717 25.87 -4.82 5.51
N ASP A 718 25.58 -3.67 6.13
CA ASP A 718 24.87 -3.59 7.40
C ASP A 718 23.36 -3.73 7.15
N VAL A 719 22.72 -4.61 7.92
CA VAL A 719 21.35 -5.11 7.74
C VAL A 719 20.61 -5.02 9.07
N LEU A 720 19.34 -4.63 9.05
CA LEU A 720 18.47 -4.69 10.24
C LEU A 720 17.69 -5.99 10.22
N LEU A 721 17.90 -6.83 11.24
CA LEU A 721 17.20 -8.10 11.43
C LEU A 721 16.12 -7.97 12.51
N GLU A 722 14.87 -8.31 12.19
CA GLU A 722 13.82 -8.54 13.18
C GLU A 722 13.93 -10.00 13.67
N ILE A 723 14.33 -10.21 14.93
CA ILE A 723 14.59 -11.53 15.51
C ILE A 723 13.47 -11.93 16.47
N LYS A 724 12.99 -13.16 16.36
CA LYS A 724 12.06 -13.82 17.30
C LYS A 724 12.70 -15.09 17.82
N LYS A 725 12.61 -15.31 19.13
CA LYS A 725 13.24 -16.42 19.84
C LYS A 725 12.22 -17.13 20.72
N VAL A 726 12.17 -18.46 20.65
CA VAL A 726 11.22 -19.30 21.39
C VAL A 726 11.94 -20.50 22.04
N PRO A 727 11.58 -20.90 23.27
CA PRO A 727 12.15 -22.10 23.89
C PRO A 727 11.63 -23.36 23.17
N LEU A 728 12.50 -24.35 23.00
CA LEU A 728 12.16 -25.69 22.51
C LEU A 728 11.96 -26.63 23.69
N HIS A 729 10.97 -27.53 23.63
CA HIS A 729 10.63 -28.47 24.70
C HIS A 729 10.77 -29.94 24.27
N ASP A 730 10.97 -30.83 25.25
CA ASP A 730 10.79 -32.27 25.07
C ASP A 730 9.32 -32.71 25.26
N ASP A 731 9.05 -34.00 25.02
CA ASP A 731 7.75 -34.66 25.22
C ASP A 731 7.18 -34.54 26.65
N ARG A 732 7.98 -34.05 27.62
CA ARG A 732 7.62 -33.85 29.02
C ARG A 732 7.46 -32.36 29.38
N GLY A 733 7.58 -31.46 28.40
CA GLY A 733 7.46 -30.02 28.56
C GLY A 733 8.69 -29.33 29.16
N ALA A 734 9.82 -30.04 29.31
CA ALA A 734 11.05 -29.43 29.80
C ALA A 734 11.79 -28.71 28.66
N VAL A 735 12.28 -27.49 28.90
CA VAL A 735 13.08 -26.76 27.90
C VAL A 735 14.34 -27.58 27.58
N VAL A 736 14.58 -27.85 26.29
CA VAL A 736 15.75 -28.56 25.74
C VAL A 736 16.68 -27.69 24.92
N GLY A 737 16.22 -26.52 24.49
CA GLY A 737 17.00 -25.60 23.68
C GLY A 737 16.20 -24.35 23.30
N ILE A 738 16.61 -23.70 22.22
CA ILE A 738 16.00 -22.47 21.72
C ILE A 738 15.95 -22.49 20.19
N LEU A 739 14.85 -22.01 19.62
CA LEU A 739 14.66 -21.77 18.19
C LEU A 739 14.64 -20.26 17.95
N SER A 740 15.45 -19.80 17.00
CA SER A 740 15.54 -18.40 16.58
C SER A 740 15.16 -18.27 15.10
N THR A 741 14.31 -17.30 14.80
CA THR A 741 13.93 -16.89 13.44
C THR A 741 14.26 -15.42 13.24
N ALA A 742 14.81 -15.03 12.10
CA ALA A 742 15.10 -13.62 11.79
C ALA A 742 14.76 -13.23 10.35
N ASP A 743 14.16 -12.04 10.18
CA ASP A 743 13.81 -11.44 8.88
C ASP A 743 14.66 -10.20 8.61
N ASP A 744 15.16 -10.04 7.38
CA ASP A 744 15.75 -8.78 6.91
C ASP A 744 14.66 -7.75 6.61
N VAL A 745 14.52 -6.74 7.46
CA VAL A 745 13.52 -5.68 7.34
C VAL A 745 14.04 -4.40 6.67
N THR A 746 15.28 -4.41 6.18
CA THR A 746 15.99 -3.22 5.65
C THR A 746 15.25 -2.57 4.47
N GLN A 747 14.73 -3.38 3.54
CA GLN A 747 13.90 -2.87 2.42
C GLN A 747 12.55 -2.31 2.88
N LYS A 748 11.89 -2.98 3.85
CA LYS A 748 10.59 -2.54 4.38
C LYS A 748 10.70 -1.17 5.06
N VAL A 749 11.67 -1.01 5.97
CA VAL A 749 11.85 0.24 6.73
C VAL A 749 12.27 1.40 5.82
N SER A 750 13.06 1.15 4.77
CA SER A 750 13.43 2.18 3.80
C SER A 750 12.26 2.60 2.90
N LEU A 751 11.41 1.65 2.46
CA LEU A 751 10.17 1.94 1.73
C LEU A 751 9.15 2.72 2.58
N GLU A 752 8.96 2.35 3.84
CA GLU A 752 8.08 3.08 4.77
C GLU A 752 8.54 4.54 4.98
N ARG A 753 9.86 4.77 5.10
CA ARG A 753 10.43 6.13 5.17
C ARG A 753 10.23 6.91 3.86
N GLN A 754 10.38 6.27 2.70
CA GLN A 754 10.10 6.91 1.41
C GLN A 754 8.61 7.27 1.27
N LEU A 755 7.70 6.39 1.69
CA LEU A 755 6.26 6.65 1.67
C LEU A 755 5.89 7.86 2.56
N LEU A 756 6.38 7.88 3.80
CA LEU A 756 6.18 9.00 4.73
C LEU A 756 6.74 10.32 4.20
N GLN A 757 7.87 10.28 3.49
CA GLN A 757 8.44 11.48 2.87
C GLN A 757 7.63 11.94 1.64
N SER A 758 7.09 10.99 0.85
CA SER A 758 6.19 11.29 -0.26
C SER A 758 4.88 11.93 0.22
N GLN A 759 4.27 11.38 1.28
CA GLN A 759 3.06 11.93 1.90
C GLN A 759 3.27 13.33 2.47
N LYS A 760 4.42 13.59 3.10
CA LYS A 760 4.78 14.95 3.53
C LYS A 760 4.92 15.91 2.35
N MET A 761 5.51 15.45 1.24
CA MET A 761 5.66 16.27 0.04
C MET A 761 4.31 16.57 -0.64
N GLU A 762 3.40 15.59 -0.66
CA GLU A 762 2.04 15.72 -1.20
C GLU A 762 1.19 16.70 -0.37
N ALA A 763 1.25 16.61 0.97
CA ALA A 763 0.56 17.55 1.87
C ALA A 763 1.09 18.99 1.72
N ILE A 764 2.41 19.16 1.60
CA ILE A 764 3.03 20.46 1.29
C ILE A 764 2.62 20.92 -0.12
N GLY A 765 2.49 20.00 -1.08
CA GLY A 765 1.92 20.19 -2.42
C GLY A 765 0.57 20.87 -2.42
N THR A 766 -0.40 20.28 -1.73
CA THR A 766 -1.78 20.79 -1.68
C THR A 766 -1.86 22.15 -0.99
N LEU A 767 -1.17 22.32 0.16
CA LEU A 767 -1.13 23.59 0.89
C LEU A 767 -0.45 24.72 0.09
N ALA A 768 0.70 24.45 -0.52
CA ALA A 768 1.38 25.42 -1.38
C ALA A 768 0.54 25.80 -2.61
N GLY A 769 -0.25 24.88 -3.15
CA GLY A 769 -1.18 25.13 -4.26
C GLY A 769 -2.31 26.10 -3.93
N GLY A 770 -2.83 26.06 -2.70
CA GLY A 770 -3.79 27.03 -2.18
C GLY A 770 -3.13 28.38 -1.91
N ILE A 771 -2.11 28.40 -1.05
CA ILE A 771 -1.40 29.62 -0.63
C ILE A 771 -0.88 30.43 -1.84
N ALA A 772 -0.36 29.76 -2.87
CA ALA A 772 0.15 30.42 -4.06
C ALA A 772 -0.94 31.06 -4.95
N HIS A 773 -2.17 30.57 -4.91
CA HIS A 773 -3.30 31.21 -5.59
C HIS A 773 -3.57 32.58 -4.95
N ASP A 774 -3.69 32.61 -3.62
CA ASP A 774 -4.06 33.81 -2.87
C ASP A 774 -2.97 34.89 -2.96
N PHE A 775 -1.69 34.50 -2.90
CA PHE A 775 -0.58 35.42 -3.18
C PHE A 775 -0.62 35.99 -4.60
N ASN A 776 -0.99 35.20 -5.62
CA ASN A 776 -1.07 35.71 -7.00
C ASN A 776 -2.20 36.73 -7.18
N ASN A 777 -3.32 36.59 -6.47
CA ASN A 777 -4.42 37.55 -6.51
C ASN A 777 -3.99 38.90 -5.90
N ILE A 778 -3.40 38.87 -4.68
CA ILE A 778 -2.84 40.06 -4.02
C ILE A 778 -1.79 40.76 -4.91
N LEU A 779 -0.88 39.98 -5.50
CA LEU A 779 0.15 40.52 -6.39
C LEU A 779 -0.43 41.12 -7.68
N THR A 780 -1.53 40.58 -8.21
CA THR A 780 -2.24 41.12 -9.39
C THR A 780 -2.82 42.49 -9.08
N SER A 781 -3.53 42.65 -7.95
CA SER A 781 -4.07 43.94 -7.50
C SER A 781 -2.97 44.99 -7.30
N ILE A 782 -1.88 44.63 -6.60
CA ILE A 782 -0.73 45.54 -6.35
C ILE A 782 -0.06 45.98 -7.65
N ILE A 783 0.18 45.05 -8.59
CA ILE A 783 0.83 45.35 -9.88
C ILE A 783 -0.07 46.28 -10.70
N ASN A 784 -1.34 45.94 -10.90
CA ASN A 784 -2.25 46.74 -11.73
C ASN A 784 -2.51 48.13 -11.13
N SER A 785 -2.61 48.24 -9.80
CA SER A 785 -2.75 49.53 -9.10
C SER A 785 -1.51 50.42 -9.26
N ALA A 786 -0.31 49.84 -9.20
CA ALA A 786 0.93 50.57 -9.43
C ALA A 786 1.15 50.92 -10.92
N GLU A 787 0.69 50.09 -11.87
CA GLU A 787 0.65 50.43 -13.30
C GLU A 787 -0.29 51.63 -13.57
N LEU A 788 -1.50 51.65 -13.00
CA LEU A 788 -2.42 52.80 -13.12
C LEU A 788 -1.84 54.08 -12.51
N ALA A 789 -1.30 54.01 -11.30
CA ALA A 789 -0.70 55.17 -10.64
C ALA A 789 0.48 55.75 -11.43
N LEU A 790 1.23 54.92 -12.17
CA LEU A 790 2.28 55.37 -13.10
C LEU A 790 1.75 56.03 -14.37
N MET A 791 0.56 55.66 -14.84
CA MET A 791 -0.07 56.24 -16.03
C MET A 791 -0.76 57.59 -15.75
N ASP A 792 -1.25 57.77 -14.52
CA ASP A 792 -1.89 59.02 -14.07
C ASP A 792 -0.86 60.11 -13.65
N LEU A 793 0.45 59.80 -13.60
CA LEU A 793 1.51 60.74 -13.22
C LEU A 793 2.01 61.63 -14.38
N PRO A 794 2.38 62.90 -14.10
CA PRO A 794 3.10 63.74 -15.07
C PRO A 794 4.49 63.18 -15.40
N PRO A 795 5.00 63.32 -16.64
CA PRO A 795 6.34 62.86 -17.00
C PRO A 795 7.43 63.52 -16.15
N GLY A 796 8.24 62.70 -15.46
CA GLY A 796 9.34 63.17 -14.61
C GLY A 796 8.97 63.53 -13.17
N ASP A 797 7.81 63.05 -12.68
CA ASP A 797 7.47 63.13 -11.26
C ASP A 797 8.39 62.23 -10.40
N ALA A 798 8.76 62.69 -9.20
CA ALA A 798 9.58 61.91 -8.27
C ALA A 798 8.90 60.61 -7.81
N MET A 799 7.56 60.58 -7.81
CA MET A 799 6.75 59.41 -7.48
C MET A 799 6.90 58.25 -8.50
N GLU A 800 7.36 58.55 -9.72
CA GLU A 800 7.53 57.56 -10.80
C GLU A 800 8.55 56.48 -10.40
N ASP A 801 9.68 56.88 -9.79
CA ASP A 801 10.75 55.97 -9.37
C ASP A 801 10.37 55.09 -8.17
N ASP A 802 9.44 55.54 -7.32
CA ASP A 802 8.91 54.76 -6.20
C ASP A 802 7.91 53.71 -6.68
N LEU A 803 6.96 54.08 -7.55
CA LEU A 803 6.01 53.13 -8.13
C LEU A 803 6.69 52.08 -9.04
N ARG A 804 7.72 52.48 -9.81
CA ARG A 804 8.56 51.52 -10.55
C ARG A 804 9.27 50.53 -9.62
N ARG A 805 9.63 50.94 -8.39
CA ARG A 805 10.18 50.04 -7.36
C ARG A 805 9.12 49.10 -6.79
N VAL A 806 7.87 49.55 -6.61
CA VAL A 806 6.72 48.71 -6.20
C VAL A 806 6.44 47.64 -7.25
N LEU A 807 6.30 48.00 -8.54
CA LEU A 807 6.14 47.03 -9.63
C LEU A 807 7.24 45.97 -9.63
N LYS A 808 8.51 46.41 -9.58
CA LYS A 808 9.66 45.51 -9.53
C LYS A 808 9.69 44.63 -8.28
N ALA A 809 9.01 45.00 -7.19
CA ALA A 809 8.82 44.15 -6.02
C ALA A 809 7.69 43.11 -6.25
N GLY A 810 6.54 43.52 -6.79
CA GLY A 810 5.44 42.62 -7.18
C GLY A 810 5.88 41.54 -8.17
N GLU A 811 6.61 41.92 -9.23
CA GLU A 811 7.22 40.99 -10.20
C GLU A 811 8.24 40.02 -9.59
N ARG A 812 8.86 40.37 -8.46
CA ARG A 812 9.74 39.46 -7.69
C ARG A 812 8.92 38.51 -6.83
N GLY A 813 7.87 39.00 -6.17
CA GLY A 813 6.90 38.18 -5.43
C GLY A 813 6.27 37.11 -6.33
N SER A 814 5.79 37.48 -7.52
CA SER A 814 5.17 36.52 -8.45
C SER A 814 6.13 35.41 -8.89
N ARG A 815 7.42 35.71 -9.08
CA ARG A 815 8.43 34.70 -9.39
C ARG A 815 8.65 33.74 -8.22
N LEU A 816 8.74 34.25 -6.99
CA LEU A 816 8.87 33.41 -5.78
C LEU A 816 7.67 32.47 -5.61
N VAL A 817 6.44 32.96 -5.84
CA VAL A 817 5.22 32.15 -5.77
C VAL A 817 5.22 31.03 -6.82
N LYS A 818 5.62 31.33 -8.07
CA LYS A 818 5.78 30.32 -9.13
C LYS A 818 6.87 29.29 -8.82
N GLN A 819 7.94 29.69 -8.13
CA GLN A 819 9.04 28.83 -7.70
C GLN A 819 8.64 27.88 -6.55
N ILE A 820 7.78 28.32 -5.63
CA ILE A 820 7.20 27.46 -4.59
C ILE A 820 6.28 26.42 -5.25
N LEU A 821 5.45 26.83 -6.22
CA LEU A 821 4.58 25.92 -6.98
C LEU A 821 5.33 24.86 -7.81
N SER A 822 6.50 25.20 -8.38
CA SER A 822 7.28 24.23 -9.17
C SER A 822 8.02 23.20 -8.29
N PHE A 823 8.34 23.56 -7.05
CA PHE A 823 8.96 22.64 -6.08
C PHE A 823 7.98 21.61 -5.52
N THR A 824 6.69 21.96 -5.42
CA THR A 824 5.70 21.20 -4.63
C THR A 824 4.71 20.37 -5.45
N ARG A 825 4.74 20.48 -6.78
CA ARG A 825 3.89 19.67 -7.67
C ARG A 825 4.53 18.32 -8.02
N PRO A 826 3.76 17.21 -8.05
CA PRO A 826 4.17 16.00 -8.77
C PRO A 826 4.44 16.30 -10.26
N SER A 827 5.34 15.54 -10.87
CA SER A 827 5.53 15.57 -12.32
C SER A 827 4.24 15.14 -13.03
N GLN A 828 3.52 16.11 -13.60
CA GLN A 828 2.34 15.89 -14.45
C GLN A 828 2.64 16.08 -15.95
N ALA A 829 3.63 16.94 -16.29
CA ALA A 829 4.01 17.20 -17.67
C ALA A 829 4.75 16.03 -18.36
N GLY A 830 5.37 15.14 -17.58
CA GLY A 830 6.17 14.01 -18.09
C GLY A 830 7.35 14.46 -18.97
N PHE A 831 7.73 13.60 -19.93
CA PHE A 831 8.87 13.82 -20.81
C PHE A 831 8.48 14.63 -22.06
N ALA A 832 8.96 15.87 -22.16
CA ALA A 832 8.71 16.75 -23.30
C ALA A 832 10.03 17.14 -24.03
N PRO A 833 9.98 17.59 -25.30
CA PRO A 833 11.09 18.31 -25.92
C PRO A 833 11.31 19.65 -25.19
N ILE A 834 12.44 19.80 -24.50
CA ILE A 834 12.80 21.03 -23.79
C ILE A 834 14.20 21.49 -24.18
N ASN A 835 14.41 22.81 -24.21
CA ASN A 835 15.73 23.41 -24.31
C ASN A 835 16.36 23.44 -22.91
N VAL A 836 17.44 22.68 -22.72
CA VAL A 836 18.10 22.49 -21.42
C VAL A 836 18.67 23.81 -20.88
N ALA A 837 19.07 24.74 -21.76
CA ALA A 837 19.60 26.05 -21.38
C ALA A 837 18.57 26.94 -20.65
N ASP A 838 17.27 26.79 -20.94
CA ASP A 838 16.22 27.60 -20.30
C ASP A 838 16.04 27.19 -18.83
N VAL A 839 16.00 25.88 -18.57
CA VAL A 839 15.91 25.33 -17.19
C VAL A 839 17.13 25.70 -16.35
N ILE A 840 18.34 25.64 -16.93
CA ILE A 840 19.58 26.06 -16.23
C ILE A 840 19.54 27.56 -15.94
N SER A 841 19.04 28.38 -16.87
CA SER A 841 18.95 29.83 -16.70
C SER A 841 17.97 30.21 -15.59
N GLU A 842 16.84 29.49 -15.48
CA GLU A 842 15.87 29.64 -14.39
C GLU A 842 16.50 29.29 -13.03
N VAL A 843 17.13 28.12 -12.92
CA VAL A 843 17.81 27.68 -11.67
C VAL A 843 18.95 28.61 -11.31
N ALA A 844 19.74 29.10 -12.25
CA ALA A 844 20.81 30.06 -11.97
C ALA A 844 20.26 31.42 -11.49
N GLY A 845 19.09 31.84 -11.96
CA GLY A 845 18.37 33.02 -11.46
C GLY A 845 17.93 32.85 -10.00
N LEU A 846 17.40 31.67 -9.66
CA LEU A 846 17.05 31.25 -8.30
C LEU A 846 18.26 31.24 -7.34
N LEU A 847 19.35 30.61 -7.76
CA LEU A 847 20.56 30.46 -6.96
C LEU A 847 21.23 31.81 -6.68
N LYS A 848 21.28 32.72 -7.67
CA LYS A 848 21.81 34.09 -7.48
C LYS A 848 21.01 34.95 -6.49
N ALA A 849 19.75 34.59 -6.20
CA ALA A 849 18.94 35.26 -5.19
C ALA A 849 19.05 34.62 -3.80
N SER A 850 19.39 33.33 -3.73
CA SER A 850 19.35 32.51 -2.50
C SER A 850 20.74 32.24 -1.91
N ILE A 851 21.79 32.26 -2.73
CA ILE A 851 23.18 32.01 -2.31
C ILE A 851 23.79 33.30 -1.73
N PRO A 852 24.48 33.23 -0.58
CA PRO A 852 25.25 34.35 -0.02
C PRO A 852 26.30 34.95 -0.96
N ARG A 853 26.57 36.25 -0.80
CA ARG A 853 27.44 37.03 -1.71
C ARG A 853 28.91 36.57 -1.78
N HIS A 854 29.37 35.73 -0.86
CA HIS A 854 30.73 35.17 -0.86
C HIS A 854 30.90 33.91 -1.72
N ILE A 855 29.84 33.46 -2.41
CA ILE A 855 29.91 32.41 -3.42
C ILE A 855 29.48 32.99 -4.77
N LYS A 856 30.36 32.91 -5.77
CA LYS A 856 30.17 33.49 -7.10
C LYS A 856 29.58 32.45 -8.06
N VAL A 857 28.36 32.68 -8.54
CA VAL A 857 27.66 31.79 -9.48
C VAL A 857 27.96 32.18 -10.93
N ILE A 858 28.70 31.33 -11.63
CA ILE A 858 29.06 31.43 -13.05
C ILE A 858 28.14 30.50 -13.86
N VAL A 859 27.67 30.98 -15.01
CA VAL A 859 26.82 30.22 -15.94
C VAL A 859 27.41 30.36 -17.33
N ASP A 860 27.69 29.23 -17.98
CA ASP A 860 28.23 29.17 -19.34
C ASP A 860 27.33 28.27 -20.21
N MET A 861 26.60 28.88 -21.14
CA MET A 861 25.56 28.22 -21.93
C MET A 861 25.73 28.57 -23.41
N PRO A 862 25.50 27.62 -24.33
CA PRO A 862 25.68 27.85 -25.76
C PRO A 862 24.56 28.73 -26.29
N ALA A 863 24.86 29.56 -27.29
CA ALA A 863 23.86 30.40 -27.95
C ALA A 863 22.90 29.60 -28.85
N THR A 864 23.24 28.35 -29.17
CA THR A 864 22.39 27.41 -29.92
C THR A 864 21.50 26.61 -28.97
N PRO A 865 20.19 26.44 -29.27
CA PRO A 865 19.29 25.65 -28.43
C PRO A 865 19.74 24.19 -28.29
N VAL A 866 19.84 23.71 -27.06
CA VAL A 866 20.26 22.33 -26.74
C VAL A 866 19.02 21.56 -26.32
N THR A 867 18.36 20.94 -27.29
CA THR A 867 17.05 20.32 -27.11
C THR A 867 17.17 18.84 -26.72
N CYS A 868 16.63 18.48 -25.56
CA CYS A 868 16.57 17.11 -25.05
C CYS A 868 15.12 16.71 -24.79
N ARG A 869 14.82 15.40 -24.84
CA ARG A 869 13.54 14.88 -24.37
C ARG A 869 13.64 14.58 -22.89
N ALA A 870 13.19 15.50 -22.05
CA ALA A 870 13.35 15.46 -20.61
C ALA A 870 12.11 15.99 -19.89
N ASP A 871 11.98 15.64 -18.61
CA ASP A 871 11.00 16.24 -17.72
C ASP A 871 11.62 17.49 -17.07
N PRO A 872 11.06 18.70 -17.29
CA PRO A 872 11.64 19.94 -16.80
C PRO A 872 11.66 20.03 -15.26
N THR A 873 10.67 19.44 -14.57
CA THR A 873 10.60 19.41 -13.11
C THR A 873 11.69 18.51 -12.54
N GLN A 874 11.87 17.33 -13.12
CA GLN A 874 12.93 16.40 -12.74
C GLN A 874 14.33 16.97 -13.05
N LEU A 875 14.49 17.66 -14.17
CA LEU A 875 15.74 18.34 -14.51
C LEU A 875 16.05 19.48 -13.53
N HIS A 876 15.06 20.33 -13.22
CA HIS A 876 15.17 21.37 -12.20
C HIS A 876 15.58 20.79 -10.84
N GLN A 877 15.01 19.65 -10.44
CA GLN A 877 15.37 18.92 -9.21
C GLN A 877 16.82 18.42 -9.22
N ILE A 878 17.33 17.93 -10.36
CA ILE A 878 18.75 17.55 -10.48
C ILE A 878 19.66 18.76 -10.22
N VAL A 879 19.45 19.87 -10.92
CA VAL A 879 20.32 21.05 -10.81
C VAL A 879 20.25 21.64 -9.40
N MET A 880 19.04 21.79 -8.83
CA MET A 880 18.87 22.30 -7.47
C MET A 880 19.55 21.42 -6.41
N ASN A 881 19.48 20.08 -6.51
CA ASN A 881 20.14 19.19 -5.57
C ASN A 881 21.67 19.32 -5.63
N LEU A 882 22.26 19.37 -6.83
CA LEU A 882 23.70 19.54 -6.99
C LEU A 882 24.18 20.91 -6.51
N CYS A 883 23.50 22.00 -6.91
CA CYS A 883 23.86 23.34 -6.50
C CYS A 883 23.64 23.59 -4.99
N THR A 884 22.65 22.95 -4.36
CA THR A 884 22.44 23.02 -2.91
C THR A 884 23.55 22.29 -2.16
N ASN A 885 24.00 21.13 -2.65
CA ASN A 885 25.14 20.42 -2.07
C ASN A 885 26.44 21.24 -2.21
N ALA A 886 26.70 21.82 -3.38
CA ALA A 886 27.83 22.72 -3.62
C ALA A 886 27.80 23.95 -2.68
N PHE A 887 26.64 24.61 -2.57
CA PHE A 887 26.44 25.73 -1.66
C PHE A 887 26.74 25.33 -0.20
N GLN A 888 26.21 24.20 0.26
CA GLN A 888 26.43 23.73 1.62
C GLN A 888 27.90 23.37 1.89
N ALA A 889 28.60 22.80 0.89
CA ALA A 889 30.03 22.49 0.98
C ALA A 889 30.91 23.75 1.03
N MET A 890 30.50 24.85 0.39
CA MET A 890 31.19 26.14 0.37
C MET A 890 30.67 27.15 1.41
N ARG A 891 29.75 26.77 2.29
CA ARG A 891 29.00 27.71 3.17
C ARG A 891 29.93 28.58 4.02
N GLU A 892 30.99 27.99 4.55
CA GLU A 892 31.98 28.67 5.41
C GLU A 892 33.16 29.25 4.62
N SER A 893 33.66 28.53 3.61
CA SER A 893 34.85 28.92 2.84
C SER A 893 34.60 30.01 1.79
N GLY A 894 33.36 30.11 1.29
CA GLY A 894 33.09 30.75 -0.01
C GLY A 894 33.64 29.94 -1.18
N GLY A 895 33.55 30.50 -2.39
CA GLY A 895 34.08 29.87 -3.59
C GLY A 895 33.38 30.29 -4.89
N GLU A 896 33.63 29.53 -5.96
CA GLU A 896 32.94 29.67 -7.24
C GLU A 896 32.08 28.43 -7.52
N LEU A 897 30.82 28.65 -7.93
CA LEU A 897 29.91 27.63 -8.43
C LEU A 897 29.69 27.85 -9.92
N THR A 898 30.16 26.93 -10.75
CA THR A 898 30.05 27.01 -12.21
C THR A 898 29.04 25.98 -12.72
N LEU A 899 28.03 26.46 -13.44
CA LEU A 899 27.12 25.63 -14.24
C LEU A 899 27.49 25.81 -15.70
N SER A 900 27.79 24.75 -16.43
CA SER A 900 28.02 24.81 -17.88
C SER A 900 27.24 23.76 -18.67
N LEU A 901 26.86 24.12 -19.89
CA LEU A 901 26.17 23.24 -20.83
C LEU A 901 26.96 23.16 -22.14
N THR A 902 27.25 21.95 -22.59
CA THR A 902 27.96 21.70 -23.86
C THR A 902 27.39 20.47 -24.55
N GLU A 903 27.37 20.43 -25.87
CA GLU A 903 27.17 19.16 -26.58
C GLU A 903 28.46 18.31 -26.50
N ASP A 904 28.31 17.00 -26.30
CA ASP A 904 29.40 16.03 -26.19
C ASP A 904 29.01 14.76 -26.95
N GLU A 905 29.97 14.08 -27.59
CA GLU A 905 29.72 12.83 -28.33
C GLU A 905 30.52 11.71 -27.70
N LEU A 906 29.80 10.71 -27.15
CA LEU A 906 30.39 9.61 -26.40
C LEU A 906 30.63 8.41 -27.31
N ASP A 907 31.88 7.93 -27.34
CA ASP A 907 32.22 6.62 -27.92
C ASP A 907 31.77 5.46 -27.01
N GLU A 908 31.88 4.20 -27.47
CA GLU A 908 31.44 3.04 -26.67
C GLU A 908 32.22 2.87 -25.35
N THR A 909 33.49 3.27 -25.31
CA THR A 909 34.34 3.16 -24.11
C THR A 909 33.92 4.18 -23.07
N GLN A 910 33.71 5.42 -23.49
CA GLN A 910 33.25 6.52 -22.66
C GLN A 910 31.81 6.28 -22.19
N ALA A 911 30.93 5.82 -23.09
CA ALA A 911 29.54 5.47 -22.74
C ALA A 911 29.49 4.36 -21.68
N GLY A 912 30.35 3.34 -21.78
CA GLY A 912 30.48 2.28 -20.78
C GLY A 912 30.91 2.79 -19.40
N GLN A 913 31.86 3.75 -19.35
CA GLN A 913 32.32 4.35 -18.08
C GLN A 913 31.25 5.19 -17.36
N VAL A 914 30.35 5.84 -18.11
CA VAL A 914 29.29 6.71 -17.58
C VAL A 914 27.94 5.98 -17.46
N GLY A 915 27.87 4.72 -17.88
CA GLY A 915 26.68 3.86 -17.75
C GLY A 915 25.58 4.13 -18.78
N THR A 916 25.94 4.64 -19.97
CA THR A 916 25.02 4.98 -21.06
C THR A 916 25.39 4.29 -22.39
N ARG A 917 24.79 4.68 -23.51
CA ARG A 917 25.11 4.18 -24.87
C ARG A 917 25.91 5.22 -25.67
N ALA A 918 26.69 4.78 -26.67
CA ALA A 918 27.38 5.70 -27.58
C ALA A 918 26.38 6.62 -28.33
N GLY A 919 26.78 7.86 -28.61
CA GLY A 919 25.94 8.85 -29.30
C GLY A 919 26.15 10.30 -28.82
N ARG A 920 25.30 11.22 -29.30
CA ARG A 920 25.33 12.64 -28.96
C ARG A 920 24.49 12.96 -27.72
N TYR A 921 25.10 13.68 -26.78
CA TYR A 921 24.51 14.08 -25.50
C TYR A 921 24.66 15.58 -25.24
N ALA A 922 23.69 16.15 -24.53
CA ALA A 922 23.89 17.39 -23.80
C ALA A 922 24.61 17.05 -22.49
N ARG A 923 25.83 17.57 -22.31
CA ARG A 923 26.59 17.49 -21.06
C ARG A 923 26.35 18.75 -20.24
N LEU A 924 25.67 18.57 -19.10
CA LEU A 924 25.51 19.57 -18.06
C LEU A 924 26.53 19.32 -16.95
N SER A 925 27.46 20.24 -16.76
CA SER A 925 28.48 20.19 -15.71
C SER A 925 28.13 21.16 -14.57
N VAL A 926 28.15 20.68 -13.34
CA VAL A 926 28.04 21.50 -12.12
C VAL A 926 29.31 21.32 -11.31
N VAL A 927 30.09 22.40 -11.15
CA VAL A 927 31.42 22.38 -10.52
C VAL A 927 31.51 23.41 -9.40
N ASP A 928 31.99 22.99 -8.24
CA ASP A 928 32.27 23.82 -7.08
C ASP A 928 33.75 23.81 -6.69
N THR A 929 34.20 24.87 -6.03
CA THR A 929 35.53 24.97 -5.41
C THR A 929 35.47 24.68 -3.90
N GLY A 930 34.64 23.72 -3.49
CA GLY A 930 34.51 23.29 -2.10
C GLY A 930 35.62 22.33 -1.65
N PRO A 931 35.53 21.79 -0.42
CA PRO A 931 36.54 20.91 0.17
C PRO A 931 36.71 19.54 -0.52
N GLY A 932 36.03 19.28 -1.63
CA GLY A 932 36.11 18.02 -2.37
C GLY A 932 35.48 16.81 -1.65
N ILE A 933 35.55 15.66 -2.32
CA ILE A 933 35.08 14.35 -1.86
C ILE A 933 36.27 13.40 -1.84
N ALA A 934 36.48 12.71 -0.72
CA ALA A 934 37.57 11.74 -0.57
C ALA A 934 37.36 10.50 -1.46
N GLY A 935 38.45 9.95 -1.99
CA GLY A 935 38.38 8.90 -3.02
C GLY A 935 37.79 7.57 -2.54
N ASP A 936 37.85 7.29 -1.24
CA ASP A 936 37.32 6.10 -0.56
C ASP A 936 35.78 6.13 -0.35
N ILE A 937 35.17 7.30 -0.54
CA ILE A 937 33.71 7.49 -0.44
C ILE A 937 33.04 7.85 -1.78
N LEU A 938 33.79 8.10 -2.86
CA LEU A 938 33.24 8.48 -4.18
C LEU A 938 32.20 7.48 -4.71
N ASP A 939 32.41 6.18 -4.55
CA ASP A 939 31.45 5.16 -4.98
C ASP A 939 30.18 5.13 -4.11
N LYS A 940 30.28 5.59 -2.85
CA LYS A 940 29.22 5.55 -1.83
C LYS A 940 28.33 6.79 -1.81
N ILE A 941 28.74 7.90 -2.42
CA ILE A 941 27.96 9.16 -2.39
C ILE A 941 26.58 9.05 -3.03
N PHE A 942 26.35 8.00 -3.83
CA PHE A 942 25.08 7.69 -4.47
C PHE A 942 24.24 6.64 -3.73
N ASP A 943 24.76 6.08 -2.63
CA ASP A 943 24.02 5.12 -1.81
C ASP A 943 22.94 5.86 -0.99
N PRO A 944 21.69 5.36 -0.93
CA PRO A 944 20.65 5.97 -0.13
C PRO A 944 21.04 6.10 1.34
N PHE A 945 20.78 7.28 1.92
CA PHE A 945 21.10 7.66 3.30
C PHE A 945 22.60 7.84 3.60
N PHE A 946 23.50 7.69 2.62
CA PHE A 946 24.91 8.05 2.81
C PHE A 946 25.07 9.56 2.96
N SER A 947 25.73 9.99 4.04
CA SER A 947 25.96 11.40 4.34
C SER A 947 27.24 11.56 5.17
N THR A 948 28.04 12.57 4.84
CA THR A 948 29.23 12.99 5.61
C THR A 948 28.92 14.12 6.61
N LYS A 949 27.65 14.55 6.70
CA LYS A 949 27.18 15.64 7.57
C LYS A 949 26.78 15.12 8.96
N GLN A 950 26.68 16.02 9.95
CA GLN A 950 26.28 15.64 11.30
C GLN A 950 24.84 15.08 11.34
N LYS A 951 24.54 14.26 12.36
CA LYS A 951 23.19 13.66 12.55
C LYS A 951 22.13 14.75 12.62
N GLY A 952 21.34 14.88 11.56
CA GLY A 952 20.24 15.85 11.42
C GLY A 952 20.40 16.83 10.26
N GLU A 953 21.62 17.08 9.77
CA GLU A 953 21.89 18.13 8.76
C GLU A 953 21.84 17.64 7.30
N GLY A 954 21.65 16.34 7.07
CA GLY A 954 21.60 15.76 5.72
C GLY A 954 20.74 14.51 5.68
N THR A 955 19.81 14.45 4.72
CA THR A 955 18.94 13.28 4.50
C THR A 955 19.66 12.10 3.82
N GLY A 956 20.83 12.33 3.22
CA GLY A 956 21.57 11.34 2.44
C GLY A 956 20.85 10.83 1.18
N LEU A 957 19.76 11.50 0.76
CA LEU A 957 18.92 11.06 -0.36
C LEU A 957 19.16 11.84 -1.67
N GLY A 958 19.69 13.07 -1.60
CA GLY A 958 19.74 13.99 -2.75
C GLY A 958 20.50 13.45 -3.97
N LEU A 959 21.70 12.87 -3.76
CA LEU A 959 22.51 12.31 -4.86
C LEU A 959 21.95 10.98 -5.37
N ALA A 960 21.38 10.13 -4.50
CA ALA A 960 20.67 8.92 -4.91
C ALA A 960 19.46 9.25 -5.82
N VAL A 961 18.69 10.29 -5.48
CA VAL A 961 17.59 10.81 -6.32
C VAL A 961 18.11 11.34 -7.65
N VAL A 962 19.19 12.13 -7.66
CA VAL A 962 19.82 12.60 -8.91
C VAL A 962 20.20 11.44 -9.83
N ARG A 963 20.86 10.40 -9.30
CA ARG A 963 21.24 9.20 -10.08
C ARG A 963 20.02 8.45 -10.61
N GLY A 964 18.94 8.36 -9.82
CA GLY A 964 17.67 7.78 -10.24
C GLY A 964 17.01 8.53 -11.40
N ILE A 965 16.95 9.86 -11.32
CA ILE A 965 16.38 10.71 -12.37
C ILE A 965 17.23 10.67 -13.65
N VAL A 966 18.55 10.78 -13.55
CA VAL A 966 19.43 10.70 -14.73
C VAL A 966 19.26 9.35 -15.45
N LYS A 967 19.11 8.26 -14.69
CA LYS A 967 18.82 6.93 -15.25
C LYS A 967 17.42 6.84 -15.88
N SER A 968 16.39 7.48 -15.32
CA SER A 968 15.04 7.52 -15.92
C SER A 968 15.06 8.24 -17.27
N HIS A 969 15.91 9.26 -17.41
CA HIS A 969 16.17 10.01 -18.64
C HIS A 969 17.04 9.27 -19.67
N ARG A 970 17.45 8.03 -19.39
CA ARG A 970 18.44 7.27 -20.19
C ARG A 970 19.77 8.02 -20.33
N GLY A 971 20.08 8.84 -19.35
CA GLY A 971 21.32 9.59 -19.25
C GLY A 971 22.37 8.88 -18.42
N GLY A 972 23.57 9.46 -18.41
CA GLY A 972 24.69 9.03 -17.58
C GLY A 972 25.13 10.12 -16.61
N ILE A 973 25.79 9.74 -15.51
CA ILE A 973 26.39 10.70 -14.55
C ILE A 973 27.84 10.32 -14.26
N ARG A 974 28.73 11.31 -14.29
CA ARG A 974 30.14 11.19 -13.92
C ARG A 974 30.44 12.17 -12.79
N VAL A 975 31.20 11.73 -11.80
CA VAL A 975 31.72 12.58 -10.72
C VAL A 975 33.25 12.67 -10.84
N ALA A 976 33.79 13.86 -10.64
CA ALA A 976 35.21 14.12 -10.58
C ALA A 976 35.48 15.08 -9.42
N SER A 977 36.29 14.66 -8.45
CA SER A 977 36.62 15.50 -7.28
C SER A 977 38.09 15.37 -6.91
N LEU A 978 38.63 16.48 -6.40
CA LEU A 978 39.96 16.57 -5.82
C LEU A 978 39.78 17.04 -4.37
N PRO A 979 40.13 16.20 -3.36
CA PRO A 979 40.02 16.57 -1.95
C PRO A 979 40.78 17.86 -1.65
N GLY A 980 40.11 18.80 -0.99
CA GLY A 980 40.63 20.13 -0.66
C GLY A 980 40.55 21.18 -1.78
N GLU A 981 40.14 20.82 -3.00
CA GLU A 981 40.15 21.76 -4.16
C GLU A 981 38.80 21.94 -4.84
N ARG A 982 38.12 20.86 -5.25
CA ARG A 982 36.87 20.96 -6.04
C ARG A 982 36.05 19.67 -6.10
N THR A 983 34.75 19.83 -6.36
CA THR A 983 33.86 18.75 -6.82
C THR A 983 33.20 19.13 -8.12
N GLY A 984 33.04 18.17 -9.04
CA GLY A 984 32.35 18.35 -10.31
C GLY A 984 31.47 17.15 -10.64
N PHE A 985 30.24 17.42 -11.08
CA PHE A 985 29.29 16.44 -11.58
C PHE A 985 28.95 16.74 -13.04
N ASP A 986 29.19 15.79 -13.94
CA ASP A 986 28.76 15.86 -15.34
C ASP A 986 27.54 14.95 -15.54
N ILE A 987 26.46 15.51 -16.06
CA ILE A 987 25.22 14.81 -16.40
C ILE A 987 25.08 14.80 -17.92
N TYR A 988 24.83 13.62 -18.48
CA TYR A 988 24.72 13.40 -19.92
C TYR A 988 23.27 13.06 -20.27
N LEU A 989 22.58 13.91 -21.03
CA LEU A 989 21.19 13.72 -21.47
C LEU A 989 21.13 13.51 -23.00
N PRO A 990 20.39 12.51 -23.53
CA PRO A 990 20.32 12.29 -24.98
C PRO A 990 19.77 13.51 -25.73
N LEU A 991 20.48 13.95 -26.77
CA LEU A 991 20.01 15.02 -27.67
C LEU A 991 18.85 14.54 -28.56
N LEU A 992 17.88 15.43 -28.82
CA LEU A 992 16.86 15.21 -29.84
C LEU A 992 17.43 15.48 -31.25
N ALA A 993 17.00 14.69 -32.22
CA ALA A 993 17.34 14.94 -33.62
C ALA A 993 16.63 16.21 -34.12
N THR A 994 17.31 16.98 -34.96
CA THR A 994 16.94 18.35 -35.38
C THR A 994 15.66 18.48 -36.22
N ALA A 995 14.91 17.40 -36.44
CA ALA A 995 13.67 17.41 -37.24
C ALA A 995 12.42 17.89 -36.47
N ASP A 996 12.42 17.83 -35.13
CA ASP A 996 11.22 18.02 -34.29
C ASP A 996 11.23 19.31 -33.43
N ALA A 997 12.07 20.30 -33.75
CA ALA A 997 12.15 21.55 -32.98
C ALA A 997 11.13 22.61 -33.47
N PRO A 998 10.19 23.10 -32.62
CA PRO A 998 9.25 24.15 -33.01
C PRO A 998 9.92 25.53 -33.12
N PRO A 999 9.49 26.40 -34.06
CA PRO A 999 10.10 27.72 -34.26
C PRO A 999 9.70 28.74 -33.19
N VAL A 1000 10.68 29.51 -32.72
CA VAL A 1000 10.48 30.60 -31.74
C VAL A 1000 9.84 31.82 -32.41
N GLN A 1001 8.72 32.31 -31.88
CA GLN A 1001 8.05 33.53 -32.39
C GLN A 1001 8.48 34.80 -31.61
N PRO A 1002 8.62 35.96 -32.28
CA PRO A 1002 8.97 37.23 -31.65
C PRO A 1002 7.75 37.93 -31.01
N ARG A 1003 7.97 38.65 -29.91
CA ARG A 1003 6.93 39.46 -29.22
C ARG A 1003 6.50 40.69 -30.05
N PRO A 1004 5.19 40.99 -30.17
CA PRO A 1004 4.70 42.21 -30.81
C PRO A 1004 4.73 43.42 -29.87
N ALA A 1005 4.73 44.63 -30.45
CA ALA A 1005 4.71 45.92 -29.74
C ALA A 1005 3.27 46.37 -29.39
N PRO A 1006 3.08 47.15 -28.31
CA PRO A 1006 1.76 47.65 -27.89
C PRO A 1006 1.24 48.74 -28.84
N ASN A 1007 -0.07 48.69 -29.17
CA ASN A 1007 -0.77 49.80 -29.80
C ASN A 1007 -2.28 49.76 -29.45
N ARG A 1008 -2.95 50.91 -29.51
CA ARG A 1008 -4.29 51.15 -28.92
C ARG A 1008 -5.44 50.55 -29.75
N GLY A 1009 -6.37 49.85 -29.09
CA GLY A 1009 -7.61 49.35 -29.68
C GLY A 1009 -8.80 50.29 -29.46
N ARG A 1010 -9.99 49.89 -29.94
CA ARG A 1010 -11.28 50.62 -29.75
C ARG A 1010 -12.47 49.68 -29.50
N ASP A 1011 -12.17 48.44 -29.17
CA ASP A 1011 -13.10 47.32 -29.12
C ASP A 1011 -13.94 47.33 -27.84
N ARG A 1012 -15.17 46.80 -27.92
CA ARG A 1012 -16.10 46.71 -26.78
C ARG A 1012 -15.86 45.41 -26.02
N ILE A 1013 -15.39 45.50 -24.79
CA ILE A 1013 -15.00 44.37 -23.95
C ILE A 1013 -16.06 44.15 -22.86
N LEU A 1014 -16.57 42.92 -22.77
CA LEU A 1014 -17.29 42.45 -21.58
C LEU A 1014 -16.26 41.86 -20.60
N PHE A 1015 -16.17 42.39 -19.39
CA PHE A 1015 -15.25 41.92 -18.34
C PHE A 1015 -16.06 41.34 -17.17
N VAL A 1016 -15.71 40.14 -16.72
CA VAL A 1016 -16.44 39.43 -15.63
C VAL A 1016 -15.43 38.83 -14.65
N GLU A 1017 -15.52 39.26 -13.39
CA GLU A 1017 -14.60 38.93 -12.30
C GLU A 1017 -15.32 39.26 -10.99
N ASP A 1018 -15.26 38.38 -9.99
CA ASP A 1018 -15.92 38.55 -8.69
C ASP A 1018 -15.05 39.27 -7.64
N ASP A 1019 -13.73 39.32 -7.85
CA ASP A 1019 -12.80 40.11 -7.05
C ASP A 1019 -13.00 41.63 -7.25
N GLU A 1020 -13.51 42.32 -6.22
CA GLU A 1020 -13.84 43.75 -6.27
C GLU A 1020 -12.64 44.63 -6.69
N ASP A 1021 -11.44 44.29 -6.23
CA ASP A 1021 -10.19 45.00 -6.55
C ASP A 1021 -9.89 44.96 -8.06
N GLN A 1022 -9.92 43.77 -8.66
CA GLN A 1022 -9.73 43.62 -10.11
C GLN A 1022 -10.90 44.19 -10.91
N LEU A 1023 -12.14 44.07 -10.43
CA LEU A 1023 -13.34 44.65 -11.05
C LEU A 1023 -13.27 46.20 -11.11
N LEU A 1024 -12.64 46.85 -10.13
CA LEU A 1024 -12.39 48.29 -10.12
C LEU A 1024 -11.15 48.71 -10.94
N THR A 1025 -10.12 47.86 -10.98
CA THR A 1025 -8.78 48.22 -11.50
C THR A 1025 -8.61 47.88 -12.97
N ILE A 1026 -8.98 46.68 -13.40
CA ILE A 1026 -8.68 46.15 -14.73
C ILE A 1026 -9.49 46.84 -15.84
N PRO A 1027 -10.80 47.14 -15.68
CA PRO A 1027 -11.54 47.94 -16.65
C PRO A 1027 -10.93 49.32 -16.90
N ARG A 1028 -10.32 49.96 -15.89
CA ARG A 1028 -9.60 51.24 -16.05
C ARG A 1028 -8.34 51.09 -16.91
N VAL A 1029 -7.55 50.04 -16.68
CA VAL A 1029 -6.34 49.74 -17.48
C VAL A 1029 -6.71 49.49 -18.95
N LEU A 1030 -7.78 48.73 -19.20
CA LEU A 1030 -8.27 48.43 -20.54
C LEU A 1030 -8.88 49.68 -21.22
N ALA A 1031 -9.58 50.55 -20.48
CA ALA A 1031 -10.10 51.81 -20.99
C ALA A 1031 -8.98 52.79 -21.40
N GLN A 1032 -7.87 52.87 -20.63
CA GLN A 1032 -6.70 53.69 -21.00
C GLN A 1032 -5.95 53.15 -22.23
N LEU A 1033 -6.07 51.84 -22.54
CA LEU A 1033 -5.62 51.27 -23.82
C LEU A 1033 -6.50 51.64 -25.03
N GLY A 1034 -7.67 52.26 -24.79
CA GLY A 1034 -8.59 52.77 -25.81
C GLY A 1034 -9.88 51.96 -25.99
N HIS A 1035 -10.05 50.85 -25.26
CA HIS A 1035 -11.22 49.99 -25.33
C HIS A 1035 -12.43 50.56 -24.57
N GLU A 1036 -13.64 50.16 -24.95
CA GLU A 1036 -14.86 50.44 -24.21
C GLU A 1036 -15.19 49.21 -23.35
N VAL A 1037 -15.22 49.33 -22.03
CA VAL A 1037 -15.31 48.17 -21.12
C VAL A 1037 -16.59 48.22 -20.30
N THR A 1038 -17.38 47.16 -20.36
CA THR A 1038 -18.51 46.91 -19.46
C THR A 1038 -18.12 45.80 -18.50
N ALA A 1039 -18.18 46.07 -17.19
CA ALA A 1039 -17.70 45.18 -16.15
C ALA A 1039 -18.85 44.69 -15.26
N HIS A 1040 -18.87 43.40 -14.92
CA HIS A 1040 -19.87 42.78 -14.04
C HIS A 1040 -19.22 41.90 -12.97
N GLY A 1041 -19.72 42.00 -11.74
CA GLY A 1041 -19.22 41.23 -10.59
C GLY A 1041 -19.69 39.79 -10.51
N ASN A 1042 -20.56 39.34 -11.43
CA ASN A 1042 -21.04 37.97 -11.48
C ASN A 1042 -21.48 37.56 -12.91
N ALA A 1043 -21.48 36.25 -13.14
CA ALA A 1043 -21.84 35.65 -14.42
C ALA A 1043 -23.32 35.81 -14.81
N LEU A 1044 -24.23 36.00 -13.84
CA LEU A 1044 -25.67 36.16 -14.09
C LEU A 1044 -25.99 37.52 -14.73
N GLU A 1045 -25.39 38.60 -14.22
CA GLU A 1045 -25.49 39.93 -14.82
C GLU A 1045 -24.85 39.99 -16.21
N ALA A 1046 -23.68 39.35 -16.38
CA ALA A 1046 -23.02 39.27 -17.69
C ALA A 1046 -23.89 38.55 -18.74
N LEU A 1047 -24.57 37.46 -18.35
CA LEU A 1047 -25.55 36.78 -19.22
C LEU A 1047 -26.79 37.64 -19.48
N ALA A 1048 -27.26 38.42 -18.51
CA ALA A 1048 -28.38 39.34 -18.71
C ALA A 1048 -28.03 40.48 -19.69
N ALA A 1049 -26.81 41.03 -19.61
CA ALA A 1049 -26.29 42.02 -20.55
C ALA A 1049 -26.16 41.43 -21.97
N LEU A 1050 -25.60 40.22 -22.10
CA LEU A 1050 -25.52 39.50 -23.37
C LEU A 1050 -26.90 39.17 -23.96
N HIS A 1051 -27.88 38.82 -23.13
CA HIS A 1051 -29.24 38.54 -23.58
C HIS A 1051 -29.96 39.81 -24.06
N ALA A 1052 -29.72 40.96 -23.41
CA ALA A 1052 -30.29 42.24 -23.78
C ALA A 1052 -29.71 42.79 -25.11
N ALA A 1053 -28.43 42.54 -25.39
CA ALA A 1053 -27.77 42.98 -26.61
C ALA A 1053 -26.63 42.04 -27.05
N PRO A 1054 -26.91 40.96 -27.81
CA PRO A 1054 -25.91 39.94 -28.18
C PRO A 1054 -24.71 40.45 -28.99
N ASP A 1055 -24.91 41.48 -29.81
CA ASP A 1055 -23.86 42.09 -30.66
C ASP A 1055 -23.20 43.34 -30.02
N ALA A 1056 -23.43 43.58 -28.73
CA ALA A 1056 -22.87 44.73 -28.01
C ALA A 1056 -21.36 44.61 -27.70
N PHE A 1057 -20.79 43.41 -27.76
CA PHE A 1057 -19.42 43.13 -27.34
C PHE A 1057 -18.62 42.43 -28.43
N ASP A 1058 -17.34 42.77 -28.53
CA ASP A 1058 -16.42 42.28 -29.56
C ASP A 1058 -15.54 41.13 -29.03
N VAL A 1059 -15.30 41.10 -27.71
CA VAL A 1059 -14.64 40.02 -26.94
C VAL A 1059 -15.18 40.00 -25.49
N CYS A 1060 -15.27 38.81 -24.90
CA CYS A 1060 -15.53 38.62 -23.46
C CYS A 1060 -14.25 38.17 -22.75
N ILE A 1061 -13.96 38.75 -21.59
CA ILE A 1061 -12.88 38.35 -20.68
C ILE A 1061 -13.56 37.93 -19.38
N THR A 1062 -13.33 36.71 -18.92
CA THR A 1062 -13.94 36.16 -17.70
C THR A 1062 -12.90 35.44 -16.87
N ASP A 1063 -12.94 35.57 -15.55
CA ASP A 1063 -12.19 34.66 -14.70
C ASP A 1063 -12.81 33.25 -14.69
N PHE A 1064 -11.99 32.26 -14.36
CA PHE A 1064 -12.39 30.87 -14.32
C PHE A 1064 -13.13 30.51 -13.02
N ASP A 1065 -12.58 30.88 -11.86
CA ASP A 1065 -13.07 30.47 -10.54
C ASP A 1065 -14.00 31.52 -9.91
N MET A 1066 -15.16 31.74 -10.54
CA MET A 1066 -16.22 32.63 -10.00
C MET A 1066 -17.32 31.84 -9.26
N PRO A 1067 -17.94 32.41 -8.21
CA PRO A 1067 -19.06 31.82 -7.49
C PRO A 1067 -20.32 31.66 -8.37
N ASP A 1068 -21.21 30.75 -7.96
CA ASP A 1068 -22.43 30.28 -8.64
C ASP A 1068 -22.26 29.66 -10.05
N VAL A 1069 -21.60 30.37 -10.97
CA VAL A 1069 -21.38 29.95 -12.36
C VAL A 1069 -19.95 30.32 -12.76
N ASN A 1070 -19.09 29.30 -12.81
CA ASN A 1070 -17.70 29.44 -13.25
C ASN A 1070 -17.56 29.95 -14.70
N GLY A 1071 -16.39 30.51 -15.03
CA GLY A 1071 -16.12 31.12 -16.33
C GLY A 1071 -16.28 30.17 -17.52
N LEU A 1072 -16.11 28.86 -17.32
CA LEU A 1072 -16.30 27.84 -18.36
C LEU A 1072 -17.79 27.65 -18.71
N GLU A 1073 -18.67 27.58 -17.71
CA GLU A 1073 -20.12 27.48 -17.92
C GLU A 1073 -20.71 28.83 -18.38
N LEU A 1074 -20.17 29.97 -17.92
CA LEU A 1074 -20.47 31.28 -18.49
C LEU A 1074 -20.13 31.32 -19.99
N ALA A 1075 -18.91 30.90 -20.37
CA ALA A 1075 -18.49 30.83 -21.77
C ALA A 1075 -19.40 29.89 -22.59
N ARG A 1076 -19.81 28.74 -22.02
CA ARG A 1076 -20.71 27.79 -22.69
C ARG A 1076 -22.10 28.40 -22.94
N ARG A 1077 -22.67 29.11 -21.95
CA ARG A 1077 -23.97 29.80 -22.09
C ARG A 1077 -23.89 31.02 -23.00
N ALA A 1078 -22.80 31.77 -22.95
CA ALA A 1078 -22.52 32.86 -23.88
C ALA A 1078 -22.46 32.36 -25.33
N ALA A 1079 -21.94 31.15 -25.59
CA ALA A 1079 -21.93 30.55 -26.93
C ALA A 1079 -23.34 30.24 -27.47
N GLU A 1080 -24.32 29.96 -26.59
CA GLU A 1080 -25.72 29.71 -26.97
C GLU A 1080 -26.45 31.01 -27.34
N MET A 1081 -26.05 32.15 -26.75
CA MET A 1081 -26.69 33.47 -26.95
C MET A 1081 -25.98 34.35 -28.01
N ALA A 1082 -24.65 34.33 -28.02
CA ALA A 1082 -23.79 35.10 -28.93
C ALA A 1082 -22.69 34.20 -29.53
N PRO A 1083 -23.01 33.33 -30.52
CA PRO A 1083 -22.10 32.30 -31.02
C PRO A 1083 -20.77 32.82 -31.62
N ASN A 1084 -20.74 34.09 -32.02
CA ASN A 1084 -19.59 34.76 -32.64
C ASN A 1084 -18.74 35.57 -31.64
N LEU A 1085 -19.11 35.62 -30.36
CA LEU A 1085 -18.36 36.31 -29.32
C LEU A 1085 -17.18 35.44 -28.85
N PRO A 1086 -15.92 35.83 -29.12
CA PRO A 1086 -14.78 35.09 -28.61
C PRO A 1086 -14.61 35.36 -27.10
N VAL A 1087 -14.22 34.32 -26.37
CA VAL A 1087 -13.97 34.39 -24.93
C VAL A 1087 -12.48 34.21 -24.65
N ILE A 1088 -11.94 35.10 -23.81
CA ILE A 1088 -10.64 34.97 -23.15
C ILE A 1088 -10.93 34.53 -21.73
N LEU A 1089 -10.44 33.35 -21.38
CA LEU A 1089 -10.54 32.81 -20.03
C LEU A 1089 -9.30 33.21 -19.23
N VAL A 1090 -9.50 33.84 -18.09
CA VAL A 1090 -8.45 34.11 -17.10
C VAL A 1090 -8.46 32.96 -16.08
N SER A 1091 -7.30 32.53 -15.58
CA SER A 1091 -7.23 31.49 -14.54
C SER A 1091 -5.95 31.56 -13.71
N GLY A 1092 -6.02 31.19 -12.43
CA GLY A 1092 -4.85 31.01 -11.57
C GLY A 1092 -4.05 29.72 -11.80
N ARG A 1093 -4.55 28.76 -12.60
CA ARG A 1093 -4.02 27.39 -12.68
C ARG A 1093 -4.16 26.79 -14.08
N MET A 1094 -3.10 26.13 -14.57
CA MET A 1094 -3.13 25.38 -15.84
C MET A 1094 -3.94 24.07 -15.75
N GLY A 1095 -3.91 23.38 -14.61
CA GLY A 1095 -4.48 22.03 -14.47
C GLY A 1095 -6.00 21.98 -14.61
N ASP A 1096 -6.71 23.03 -14.22
CA ASP A 1096 -8.19 23.07 -14.26
C ASP A 1096 -8.78 23.10 -15.69
N ILE A 1097 -7.89 23.22 -16.69
CA ILE A 1097 -8.19 23.41 -18.12
C ILE A 1097 -7.87 22.14 -18.94
N GLU A 1098 -6.87 21.34 -18.54
CA GLU A 1098 -6.40 20.18 -19.33
C GLU A 1098 -7.39 18.99 -19.29
N ASP A 1099 -8.10 18.79 -18.18
CA ASP A 1099 -9.10 17.71 -18.02
C ASP A 1099 -10.50 18.05 -18.61
N LYS A 1100 -10.73 19.28 -19.08
CA LYS A 1100 -12.06 19.75 -19.49
C LYS A 1100 -12.11 20.14 -20.97
N LYS A 1101 -13.11 19.66 -21.69
CA LYS A 1101 -13.40 20.11 -23.06
C LYS A 1101 -13.80 21.58 -23.07
N LEU A 1102 -12.87 22.45 -23.44
CA LEU A 1102 -13.12 23.88 -23.64
C LEU A 1102 -14.23 24.12 -24.67
N ALA A 1103 -15.09 25.10 -24.39
CA ALA A 1103 -16.13 25.53 -25.32
C ALA A 1103 -15.51 26.19 -26.56
N GLY A 1104 -16.07 25.95 -27.75
CA GLY A 1104 -15.47 26.36 -29.03
C GLY A 1104 -15.35 27.88 -29.26
N ASN A 1105 -16.00 28.69 -28.43
CA ASN A 1105 -15.87 30.15 -28.40
C ASN A 1105 -14.72 30.64 -27.51
N ILE A 1106 -14.17 29.82 -26.61
CA ILE A 1106 -12.94 30.15 -25.86
C ILE A 1106 -11.77 30.12 -26.84
N LYS A 1107 -11.13 31.28 -27.06
CA LYS A 1107 -10.04 31.44 -28.03
C LYS A 1107 -8.66 31.53 -27.40
N LYS A 1108 -8.58 31.97 -26.14
CA LYS A 1108 -7.32 32.08 -25.40
C LYS A 1108 -7.55 31.85 -23.91
N VAL A 1109 -6.52 31.32 -23.25
CA VAL A 1109 -6.39 31.33 -21.79
C VAL A 1109 -5.24 32.27 -21.40
N VAL A 1110 -5.46 33.11 -20.39
CA VAL A 1110 -4.45 33.97 -19.77
C VAL A 1110 -4.27 33.54 -18.30
N LEU A 1111 -3.03 33.43 -17.84
CA LEU A 1111 -2.74 33.01 -16.47
C LEU A 1111 -2.54 34.20 -15.53
N LYS A 1112 -3.19 34.17 -14.36
CA LYS A 1112 -2.90 35.07 -13.22
C LYS A 1112 -1.50 34.75 -12.66
N PRO A 1113 -0.67 35.75 -12.27
CA PRO A 1113 -0.85 37.18 -12.50
C PRO A 1113 -0.43 37.56 -13.93
N TYR A 1114 -1.18 38.49 -14.52
CA TYR A 1114 -0.90 39.12 -15.81
C TYR A 1114 -0.81 40.64 -15.65
N ASN A 1115 -0.16 41.30 -16.61
CA ASN A 1115 -0.04 42.76 -16.66
C ASN A 1115 -0.67 43.32 -17.95
N GLN A 1116 -0.70 44.65 -18.09
CA GLN A 1116 -1.28 45.33 -19.25
C GLN A 1116 -0.78 44.77 -20.60
N ALA A 1117 0.52 44.46 -20.72
CA ALA A 1117 1.11 43.96 -21.95
C ALA A 1117 0.64 42.54 -22.32
N ILE A 1118 0.48 41.65 -21.33
CA ILE A 1118 0.02 40.27 -21.55
C ILE A 1118 -1.45 40.25 -21.99
N ILE A 1119 -2.32 41.00 -21.31
CA ILE A 1119 -3.76 41.01 -21.64
C ILE A 1119 -4.02 41.74 -22.96
N SER A 1120 -3.30 42.84 -23.25
CA SER A 1120 -3.38 43.52 -24.56
C SER A 1120 -2.97 42.62 -25.72
N ALA A 1121 -1.90 41.82 -25.55
CA ALA A 1121 -1.48 40.85 -26.56
C ALA A 1121 -2.53 39.73 -26.76
N ALA A 1122 -3.14 39.23 -25.69
CA ALA A 1122 -4.18 38.19 -25.75
C ALA A 1122 -5.47 38.70 -26.44
N ILE A 1123 -5.93 39.91 -26.10
CA ILE A 1123 -7.06 40.57 -26.77
C ILE A 1123 -6.80 40.67 -28.28
N ARG A 1124 -5.61 41.14 -28.65
CA ARG A 1124 -5.22 41.30 -30.05
C ARG A 1124 -5.15 39.97 -30.80
N GLU A 1125 -4.52 38.95 -30.23
CA GLU A 1125 -4.44 37.61 -30.85
C GLU A 1125 -5.82 37.02 -31.16
N VAL A 1126 -6.80 37.27 -30.27
CA VAL A 1126 -8.17 36.80 -30.40
C VAL A 1126 -8.99 37.63 -31.41
N LEU A 1127 -8.76 38.94 -31.50
CA LEU A 1127 -9.47 39.82 -32.42
C LEU A 1127 -8.89 39.84 -33.84
N ASP A 1128 -7.56 39.83 -34.00
CA ASP A 1128 -6.88 39.73 -35.31
C ASP A 1128 -7.16 38.36 -35.98
N ALA A 1129 -7.63 37.36 -35.22
CA ALA A 1129 -8.08 36.06 -35.74
C ALA A 1129 -9.51 36.08 -36.33
N LYS A 1130 -10.29 37.16 -36.17
CA LYS A 1130 -11.54 37.36 -36.94
C LYS A 1130 -11.17 37.76 -38.38
N PRO A 1131 -11.80 37.19 -39.42
CA PRO A 1131 -11.69 37.73 -40.77
C PRO A 1131 -12.22 39.18 -40.78
N GLN A 1132 -11.36 40.15 -41.09
CA GLN A 1132 -11.78 41.55 -41.22
C GLN A 1132 -12.89 41.63 -42.28
N THR A 1133 -14.10 41.98 -41.86
CA THR A 1133 -15.21 42.21 -42.78
C THR A 1133 -14.94 43.54 -43.49
N ILE A 1134 -14.50 43.47 -44.75
CA ILE A 1134 -14.26 44.65 -45.58
C ILE A 1134 -15.59 45.37 -45.79
N ALA A 1135 -15.73 46.57 -45.24
CA ALA A 1135 -16.86 47.44 -45.52
C ALA A 1135 -16.81 47.94 -46.98
N ALA A 1136 -17.97 48.02 -47.61
CA ALA A 1136 -18.18 48.61 -48.94
C ALA A 1136 -18.66 50.07 -48.84
#